data_AF-A0A1J4NNA9-F1
#
_entry.id   AF-A0A1J4NNA9-F1
#
_cell.length_a   1.000
_cell.length_b   1.000
_cell.length_c   1.000
_cell.angle_alpha   90.00
_cell.angle_beta   90.00
_cell.angle_gamma   90.00
#
_symmetry.space_group_name_H-M   'P 1'
#
loop_
_entity.id
_entity.type
_entity.pdbx_description
1 polymer ?
#
loop_
_entity_poly.entity_id
_entity_poly.type
_entity_poly.pdbx_seq_one_letter_code
_entity_poly.pdbx_strand_id
1 'polypeptide(L)'
;MALADVRLGQTGESVRTVQEALIAEGRPLVGGADGVFGEETRKAYAAEQRAQGFSGADANGSPGCRSLTELGRKSGFTVDCGNGPEPAQDITAEQFAADFARSPFVTSQGHVAYQAVDERHLVAPKASLQCVERHGLLDAAIGSTDHNAQDVAYALATRESGSLSDPRPGVRLEPVESPAADAGHPATIAVHTNESVELPYLTDPLSTGAVLLGLPGLPDGQAFSVPWSGDVWHRPRSFRIRLVEGAAPPRFDDASRVLVVSLPKGAVASVRVCSGIDFDANLMGMASWYRKAADQAAAAAPDAGDAAGTPAVAAGAQQPDPVLDLAGASRHWMFTPWHELTLVHAVQRPLRTPVLSLSPPTAPRPVGATAQHLAGTVALDEASTGRVDLVAEWTEVTDAASSDAVSSDAVLSDAVLSDAVSSENAPSDGAPSDGTSSDRATAADSTSSGAEIRTITTPVFGLLTARADPPGTPGPQVAVLQNGILTFSTQASEDRATAAGNAARAADDQSREAQAAAAASAAAAKTAADQGDVDAADRHTAEAVASRASAVEAAARAAVVPVVLHRHEFGDTRHRTVRYHPVAGSRFGDCFPPQFADPGNDALTVEGAAQEYSVLSSAAPTAPRLLYCMPTLARERVDDPSGAIVQRRRGGGIRVFVDRPWYSSGEGELLGVVLGEPPGGDPGSVRDSWVTLMGRDPVHRSAPVLAPTPDMFPNAVQRSGKLSVPTPTGPLPVTVVGFPPQFDDTEKGGRWYFDLELDTGDACMPFVRLALVRYQPESIPGQEISPVVLADLVRPLPDRELTVRPGPALSVSVKGPSWDPTDSAPPRITAVLQRRHDSVTDDDLGWVTLDDTSTLLTSVDADSSHRPFYTGQVPMPQSTGPGVPLRLTVIETEGLPAEAGGKAEAEAGTGAAAGAAPGDAPAPPPLPGPVLYCDTVDLTAGPSGGEGDDGHGHDWHRWWHGGFPRP
;
A
#
# COMPACT_ATOMS: atom_id res chain seq x y z
N MET A 1 -16.44 4.81 -23.89
CA MET A 1 -16.64 4.75 -22.44
C MET A 1 -16.16 3.37 -22.01
N ALA A 2 -15.19 3.30 -21.09
CA ALA A 2 -14.66 2.01 -20.64
C ALA A 2 -15.48 1.54 -19.42
N LEU A 3 -16.05 0.34 -19.49
CA LEU A 3 -16.84 -0.24 -18.41
C LEU A 3 -15.91 -0.95 -17.42
N ALA A 4 -15.94 -0.56 -16.14
CA ALA A 4 -14.94 -1.03 -15.17
C ALA A 4 -15.39 -2.15 -14.22
N ASP A 5 -16.65 -2.13 -13.78
CA ASP A 5 -17.18 -3.14 -12.86
C ASP A 5 -18.71 -3.17 -12.98
N VAL A 6 -19.25 -4.16 -13.71
CA VAL A 6 -20.70 -4.38 -13.86
C VAL A 6 -21.09 -5.66 -13.11
N ARG A 7 -21.88 -5.53 -12.04
CA ARG A 7 -22.24 -6.67 -11.17
C ARG A 7 -23.70 -6.66 -10.73
N LEU A 8 -24.18 -7.81 -10.24
CA LEU A 8 -25.53 -7.99 -9.72
C LEU A 8 -25.83 -6.95 -8.62
N GLY A 9 -26.99 -6.28 -8.71
CA GLY A 9 -27.43 -5.26 -7.78
C GLY A 9 -26.97 -3.83 -8.10
N GLN A 10 -26.07 -3.62 -9.07
CA GLN A 10 -25.71 -2.27 -9.50
C GLN A 10 -26.81 -1.61 -10.33
N THR A 11 -26.81 -0.28 -10.31
CA THR A 11 -27.64 0.56 -11.17
C THR A 11 -26.79 1.64 -11.83
N GLY A 12 -27.09 2.01 -13.08
CA GLY A 12 -26.37 3.08 -13.79
C GLY A 12 -26.25 2.90 -15.30
N GLU A 13 -25.55 3.83 -15.94
CA GLU A 13 -25.34 3.87 -17.39
C GLU A 13 -24.45 2.71 -17.90
N SER A 14 -23.50 2.27 -17.08
CA SER A 14 -22.67 1.08 -17.36
C SER A 14 -23.50 -0.19 -17.47
N VAL A 15 -24.49 -0.38 -16.57
CA VAL A 15 -25.42 -1.52 -16.62
C VAL A 15 -26.30 -1.44 -17.86
N ARG A 16 -26.80 -0.24 -18.19
CA ARG A 16 -27.61 -0.01 -19.38
C ARG A 16 -26.86 -0.37 -20.67
N THR A 17 -25.58 0.03 -20.76
CA THR A 17 -24.70 -0.32 -21.89
C THR A 17 -24.57 -1.84 -22.06
N VAL A 18 -24.42 -2.59 -20.96
CA VAL A 18 -24.36 -4.06 -21.01
C VAL A 18 -25.69 -4.68 -21.40
N GLN A 19 -26.81 -4.18 -20.87
CA GLN A 19 -28.14 -4.67 -21.22
C GLN A 19 -28.48 -4.43 -22.70
N GLU A 20 -28.13 -3.26 -23.25
CA GLU A 20 -28.27 -2.96 -24.68
C GLU A 20 -27.46 -3.91 -25.55
N ALA A 21 -26.22 -4.20 -25.15
CA ALA A 21 -25.35 -5.17 -25.82
C ALA A 21 -25.89 -6.60 -25.78
N LEU A 22 -26.40 -7.05 -24.63
CA LEU A 22 -27.06 -8.36 -24.50
C LEU A 22 -28.27 -8.47 -25.43
N ILE A 23 -29.10 -7.43 -25.50
CA ILE A 23 -30.26 -7.39 -26.40
C ILE A 23 -29.80 -7.46 -27.86
N ALA A 24 -28.74 -6.74 -28.24
CA ALA A 24 -28.17 -6.76 -29.58
C ALA A 24 -27.62 -8.15 -29.98
N GLU A 25 -27.03 -8.89 -29.04
CA GLU A 25 -26.56 -10.27 -29.22
C GLU A 25 -27.68 -11.33 -29.12
N GLY A 26 -28.94 -10.90 -29.11
CA GLY A 26 -30.11 -11.79 -29.12
C GLY A 26 -30.41 -12.43 -27.76
N ARG A 27 -30.05 -11.78 -26.65
CA ARG A 27 -30.43 -12.16 -25.28
C ARG A 27 -31.53 -11.20 -24.77
N PRO A 28 -32.82 -11.52 -24.99
CA PRO A 28 -33.91 -10.60 -24.65
C PRO A 28 -34.04 -10.41 -23.13
N LEU A 29 -34.26 -9.16 -22.71
CA LEU A 29 -34.52 -8.77 -21.33
C LEU A 29 -35.98 -8.33 -21.16
N VAL A 30 -36.70 -8.93 -20.21
CA VAL A 30 -38.08 -8.53 -19.88
C VAL A 30 -38.05 -7.17 -19.19
N GLY A 31 -38.33 -6.10 -19.93
CA GLY A 31 -38.26 -4.71 -19.45
C GLY A 31 -37.28 -3.81 -20.20
N GLY A 32 -36.44 -4.37 -21.09
CA GLY A 32 -35.43 -3.63 -21.85
C GLY A 32 -34.22 -3.23 -21.00
N ALA A 33 -33.43 -2.26 -21.49
CA ALA A 33 -32.24 -1.75 -20.81
C ALA A 33 -32.62 -0.66 -19.78
N ASP A 34 -33.10 -1.09 -18.62
CA ASP A 34 -33.54 -0.21 -17.53
C ASP A 34 -32.37 0.41 -16.74
N GLY A 35 -31.16 -0.13 -16.88
CA GLY A 35 -29.97 0.26 -16.14
C GLY A 35 -29.91 -0.33 -14.73
N VAL A 36 -30.67 -1.40 -14.44
CA VAL A 36 -30.68 -2.12 -13.16
C VAL A 36 -30.24 -3.57 -13.35
N PHE A 37 -29.14 -3.96 -12.71
CA PHE A 37 -28.61 -5.32 -12.86
C PHE A 37 -29.36 -6.27 -11.92
N GLY A 38 -30.53 -6.75 -12.36
CA GLY A 38 -31.34 -7.73 -11.64
C GLY A 38 -31.14 -9.18 -12.11
N GLU A 39 -31.95 -10.09 -11.56
CA GLU A 39 -31.93 -11.53 -11.88
C GLU A 39 -32.16 -11.85 -13.37
N GLU A 40 -32.97 -11.04 -14.07
CA GLU A 40 -33.18 -11.22 -15.51
C GLU A 40 -31.95 -10.82 -16.32
N THR A 41 -31.22 -9.77 -15.90
CA THR A 41 -29.92 -9.40 -16.49
C THR A 41 -28.89 -10.49 -16.25
N ARG A 42 -28.86 -11.07 -15.04
CA ARG A 42 -28.01 -12.21 -14.70
C ARG A 42 -28.27 -13.42 -15.60
N LYS A 43 -29.54 -13.81 -15.81
CA LYS A 43 -29.89 -14.94 -16.69
C LYS A 43 -29.49 -14.69 -18.14
N ALA A 44 -29.78 -13.49 -18.66
CA ALA A 44 -29.42 -13.12 -20.03
C ALA A 44 -27.90 -13.14 -20.23
N TYR A 45 -27.15 -12.63 -19.25
CA TYR A 45 -25.69 -12.64 -19.28
C TYR A 45 -25.13 -14.07 -19.16
N ALA A 46 -25.74 -14.95 -18.34
CA ALA A 46 -25.35 -16.36 -18.24
C ALA A 46 -25.52 -17.10 -19.58
N ALA A 47 -26.56 -16.75 -20.35
CA ALA A 47 -26.76 -17.29 -21.69
C ALA A 47 -25.71 -16.75 -22.68
N GLU A 48 -25.30 -15.50 -22.55
CA GLU A 48 -24.18 -14.95 -23.34
C GLU A 48 -22.85 -15.61 -23.02
N GLN A 49 -22.56 -15.85 -21.74
CA GLN A 49 -21.38 -16.63 -21.34
C GLN A 49 -21.38 -18.03 -21.98
N ARG A 50 -22.51 -18.74 -21.98
CA ARG A 50 -22.60 -20.04 -22.67
C ARG A 50 -22.34 -19.93 -24.17
N ALA A 51 -22.84 -18.88 -24.81
CA ALA A 51 -22.60 -18.64 -26.23
C ALA A 51 -21.14 -18.30 -26.54
N GLN A 52 -20.42 -17.71 -25.58
CA GLN A 52 -18.99 -17.46 -25.66
C GLN A 52 -18.12 -18.69 -25.29
N GLY A 53 -18.75 -19.85 -25.01
CA GLY A 53 -18.06 -21.11 -24.71
C GLY A 53 -17.78 -21.37 -23.23
N PHE A 54 -18.24 -20.52 -22.32
CA PHE A 54 -18.15 -20.78 -20.88
C PHE A 54 -19.17 -21.85 -20.46
N SER A 55 -18.82 -22.71 -19.50
CA SER A 55 -19.69 -23.78 -19.02
C SER A 55 -19.63 -23.93 -17.49
N GLY A 56 -20.56 -24.69 -16.90
CA GLY A 56 -20.58 -24.92 -15.46
C GLY A 56 -20.66 -23.62 -14.63
N ALA A 57 -19.76 -23.48 -13.66
CA ALA A 57 -19.69 -22.34 -12.76
C ALA A 57 -19.22 -21.04 -13.46
N ASP A 58 -18.56 -21.14 -14.61
CA ASP A 58 -18.05 -20.00 -15.38
C ASP A 58 -19.14 -19.30 -16.21
N ALA A 59 -20.34 -19.88 -16.29
CA ALA A 59 -21.53 -19.32 -16.93
C ALA A 59 -22.63 -18.98 -15.90
N ASN A 60 -22.25 -18.31 -14.82
CA ASN A 60 -23.10 -18.00 -13.66
C ASN A 60 -23.95 -16.72 -13.82
N GLY A 61 -23.71 -15.93 -14.88
CA GLY A 61 -24.42 -14.69 -15.16
C GLY A 61 -23.84 -13.44 -14.52
N SER A 62 -22.71 -13.57 -13.83
CA SER A 62 -21.93 -12.43 -13.34
C SER A 62 -20.89 -12.04 -14.40
N PRO A 63 -20.85 -10.78 -14.87
CA PRO A 63 -19.86 -10.33 -15.84
C PRO A 63 -18.43 -10.48 -15.32
N GLY A 64 -17.65 -11.38 -15.93
CA GLY A 64 -16.21 -11.44 -15.75
C GLY A 64 -15.49 -10.66 -16.85
N CYS A 65 -14.29 -10.15 -16.57
CA CYS A 65 -13.47 -9.35 -17.51
C CYS A 65 -13.43 -9.95 -18.92
N ARG A 66 -13.12 -11.24 -19.06
CA ARG A 66 -13.06 -11.94 -20.36
C ARG A 66 -14.40 -11.92 -21.08
N SER A 67 -15.47 -12.30 -20.40
CA SER A 67 -16.82 -12.35 -20.99
C SER A 67 -17.37 -10.98 -21.38
N LEU A 68 -17.03 -9.95 -20.59
CA LEU A 68 -17.49 -8.59 -20.78
C LEU A 68 -16.69 -7.91 -21.90
N THR A 69 -15.39 -8.18 -21.98
CA THR A 69 -14.52 -7.71 -23.06
C THR A 69 -14.97 -8.29 -24.39
N GLU A 70 -15.32 -9.58 -24.43
CA GLU A 70 -15.84 -10.22 -25.64
C GLU A 70 -17.20 -9.65 -26.06
N LEU A 71 -18.10 -9.39 -25.11
CA LEU A 71 -19.37 -8.71 -25.37
C LEU A 71 -19.14 -7.27 -25.88
N GLY A 72 -18.20 -6.55 -25.29
CA GLY A 72 -17.79 -5.19 -25.68
C GLY A 72 -17.20 -5.13 -27.08
N ARG A 73 -16.36 -6.10 -27.44
CA ARG A 73 -15.80 -6.26 -28.78
C ARG A 73 -16.88 -6.38 -29.85
N LYS A 74 -17.97 -7.09 -29.56
CA LYS A 74 -19.10 -7.24 -30.49
C LYS A 74 -20.00 -6.00 -30.53
N SER A 75 -20.12 -5.29 -29.41
CA SER A 75 -21.13 -4.24 -29.21
C SER A 75 -20.59 -2.81 -29.20
N GLY A 76 -19.28 -2.61 -29.39
CA GLY A 76 -18.66 -1.30 -29.59
C GLY A 76 -18.31 -0.52 -28.31
N PHE A 77 -18.14 -1.20 -27.16
CA PHE A 77 -17.65 -0.58 -25.93
C PHE A 77 -16.36 -1.25 -25.45
N THR A 78 -15.52 -0.49 -24.75
CA THR A 78 -14.29 -1.00 -24.15
C THR A 78 -14.54 -1.40 -22.70
N VAL A 79 -13.79 -2.36 -22.19
CA VAL A 79 -13.87 -2.81 -20.80
C VAL A 79 -12.54 -2.50 -20.14
N ASP A 80 -12.60 -1.71 -19.08
CA ASP A 80 -11.47 -1.44 -18.22
C ASP A 80 -11.52 -2.43 -17.06
N CYS A 81 -10.91 -3.58 -17.21
CA CYS A 81 -10.94 -4.59 -16.16
C CYS A 81 -10.15 -4.23 -14.89
N GLY A 82 -9.79 -2.96 -14.69
CA GLY A 82 -8.89 -2.51 -13.62
C GLY A 82 -7.46 -3.00 -13.82
N ASN A 83 -7.16 -3.64 -14.94
CA ASN A 83 -5.84 -4.19 -15.21
C ASN A 83 -4.89 -3.05 -15.55
N GLY A 84 -3.77 -2.99 -14.85
CA GLY A 84 -2.70 -2.06 -15.20
C GLY A 84 -2.21 -2.33 -16.62
N PRO A 85 -1.51 -1.36 -17.22
CA PRO A 85 -0.99 -1.51 -18.58
C PRO A 85 -0.18 -2.81 -18.70
N GLU A 86 -0.21 -3.42 -19.88
CA GLU A 86 0.74 -4.48 -20.23
C GLU A 86 2.15 -3.93 -19.98
N PRO A 87 2.97 -4.58 -19.14
CA PRO A 87 4.29 -4.09 -18.82
C PRO A 87 5.06 -3.99 -20.13
N ALA A 88 5.71 -2.84 -20.32
CA ALA A 88 6.25 -2.40 -21.60
C ALA A 88 7.36 -3.32 -22.11
N GLN A 89 6.99 -4.42 -22.79
CA GLN A 89 7.78 -5.17 -23.79
C GLN A 89 7.01 -6.42 -24.24
N ASP A 90 6.25 -6.29 -25.33
CA ASP A 90 5.73 -7.46 -26.06
C ASP A 90 6.85 -8.07 -26.93
N ILE A 91 7.85 -8.67 -26.27
CA ILE A 91 8.91 -9.42 -26.94
C ILE A 91 8.44 -10.84 -27.23
N THR A 92 8.74 -11.37 -28.42
CA THR A 92 8.40 -12.77 -28.76
C THR A 92 9.35 -13.76 -28.09
N ALA A 93 8.96 -15.03 -27.99
CA ALA A 93 9.84 -16.10 -27.53
C ALA A 93 11.19 -16.14 -28.27
N GLU A 94 11.21 -15.90 -29.60
CA GLU A 94 12.45 -15.79 -30.39
C GLU A 94 13.34 -14.64 -29.92
N GLN A 95 12.76 -13.47 -29.67
CA GLN A 95 13.49 -12.28 -29.24
C GLN A 95 14.05 -12.49 -27.84
N PHE A 96 13.23 -13.02 -26.92
CA PHE A 96 13.66 -13.35 -25.57
C PHE A 96 14.85 -14.34 -25.57
N ALA A 97 14.75 -15.42 -26.34
CA ALA A 97 15.82 -16.42 -26.45
C ALA A 97 17.12 -15.79 -26.99
N ALA A 98 17.01 -14.93 -28.01
CA ALA A 98 18.16 -14.23 -28.59
C ALA A 98 18.79 -13.22 -27.62
N ASP A 99 17.99 -12.47 -26.87
CA ASP A 99 18.45 -11.49 -25.89
C ASP A 99 19.09 -12.18 -24.67
N PHE A 100 18.44 -13.21 -24.14
CA PHE A 100 18.95 -14.00 -23.03
C PHE A 100 20.25 -14.73 -23.38
N ALA A 101 20.37 -15.30 -24.59
CA ALA A 101 21.62 -15.91 -25.03
C ALA A 101 22.76 -14.90 -25.23
N ARG A 102 22.45 -13.61 -25.42
CA ARG A 102 23.44 -12.52 -25.52
C ARG A 102 23.76 -11.86 -24.18
N SER A 103 22.94 -12.03 -23.15
CA SER A 103 23.16 -11.37 -21.87
C SER A 103 24.44 -11.89 -21.21
N PRO A 104 25.21 -11.02 -20.52
CA PRO A 104 26.37 -11.46 -19.77
C PRO A 104 25.98 -12.52 -18.74
N PHE A 105 26.90 -13.44 -18.46
CA PHE A 105 26.64 -14.53 -17.54
C PHE A 105 26.24 -13.99 -16.16
N VAL A 106 25.13 -14.47 -15.63
CA VAL A 106 24.67 -14.10 -14.28
C VAL A 106 25.48 -14.83 -13.20
N THR A 107 26.24 -15.87 -13.58
CA THR A 107 27.17 -16.62 -12.72
C THR A 107 28.48 -16.94 -13.44
N SER A 108 29.51 -17.39 -12.71
CA SER A 108 30.77 -17.91 -13.28
C SER A 108 30.62 -19.23 -14.04
N GLN A 109 29.47 -19.92 -13.90
CA GLN A 109 29.17 -21.20 -14.56
C GLN A 109 28.41 -21.02 -15.89
N GLY A 110 27.95 -19.80 -16.18
CA GLY A 110 27.14 -19.50 -17.37
C GLY A 110 25.69 -19.97 -17.28
N HIS A 111 24.93 -19.78 -18.36
CA HIS A 111 23.55 -20.23 -18.52
C HIS A 111 23.38 -21.00 -19.84
N VAL A 112 22.51 -22.01 -19.85
CA VAL A 112 22.17 -22.75 -21.08
C VAL A 112 21.42 -21.82 -22.03
N ALA A 113 21.78 -21.83 -23.31
CA ALA A 113 21.10 -21.03 -24.32
C ALA A 113 19.65 -21.49 -24.49
N TYR A 114 18.71 -20.55 -24.41
CA TYR A 114 17.30 -20.81 -24.68
C TYR A 114 17.09 -20.90 -26.19
N GLN A 115 16.17 -21.77 -26.62
CA GLN A 115 15.67 -21.80 -27.99
C GLN A 115 14.35 -21.04 -28.07
N ALA A 116 13.99 -20.60 -29.29
CA ALA A 116 12.71 -19.94 -29.54
C ALA A 116 11.49 -20.86 -29.38
N VAL A 117 11.70 -22.17 -29.48
CA VAL A 117 10.66 -23.20 -29.44
C VAL A 117 11.11 -24.35 -28.55
N ASP A 118 10.15 -25.05 -27.95
CA ASP A 118 10.40 -26.30 -27.24
C ASP A 118 9.97 -27.49 -28.12
N GLU A 119 10.77 -28.55 -28.13
CA GLU A 119 10.54 -29.75 -28.92
C GLU A 119 10.63 -31.03 -28.09
N ARG A 120 9.66 -31.93 -28.28
CA ARG A 120 9.67 -33.26 -27.67
C ARG A 120 9.43 -34.35 -28.69
N HIS A 121 10.26 -35.39 -28.70
CA HIS A 121 10.03 -36.57 -29.53
C HIS A 121 8.92 -37.46 -28.96
N LEU A 122 8.00 -37.85 -29.83
CA LEU A 122 7.06 -38.95 -29.61
C LEU A 122 7.47 -40.15 -30.46
N VAL A 123 7.49 -41.31 -29.81
CA VAL A 123 7.95 -42.57 -30.38
C VAL A 123 6.96 -43.69 -30.06
N ALA A 124 6.93 -44.71 -30.92
CA ALA A 124 6.14 -45.89 -30.66
C ALA A 124 6.63 -46.61 -29.39
N PRO A 125 5.73 -47.14 -28.55
CA PRO A 125 6.09 -47.79 -27.30
C PRO A 125 6.87 -49.08 -27.53
N LYS A 126 7.73 -49.43 -26.56
CA LYS A 126 8.53 -50.66 -26.58
C LYS A 126 7.66 -51.88 -26.26
N ALA A 127 7.90 -52.98 -26.96
CA ALA A 127 7.28 -54.28 -26.69
C ALA A 127 8.34 -55.36 -26.43
N SER A 128 7.92 -56.42 -25.72
CA SER A 128 8.73 -57.62 -25.54
C SER A 128 8.73 -58.48 -26.81
N LEU A 129 9.76 -59.31 -26.96
CA LEU A 129 9.84 -60.30 -28.02
C LEU A 129 8.61 -61.22 -27.97
N GLN A 130 8.23 -61.66 -26.77
CA GLN A 130 7.04 -62.48 -26.58
C GLN A 130 5.76 -61.80 -27.10
N CYS A 131 5.62 -60.48 -26.93
CA CYS A 131 4.47 -59.74 -27.45
C CYS A 131 4.43 -59.80 -28.98
N VAL A 132 5.57 -59.55 -29.62
CA VAL A 132 5.73 -59.60 -31.08
C VAL A 132 5.47 -61.01 -31.62
N GLU A 133 6.01 -62.04 -30.99
CA GLU A 133 5.78 -63.45 -31.34
C GLU A 133 4.31 -63.82 -31.26
N ARG A 134 3.60 -63.41 -30.19
CA ARG A 134 2.17 -63.68 -30.03
C ARG A 134 1.28 -62.98 -31.06
N HIS A 135 1.76 -61.90 -31.67
CA HIS A 135 1.11 -61.25 -32.80
C HIS A 135 1.40 -61.94 -34.15
N GLY A 136 2.16 -63.05 -34.15
CA GLY A 136 2.48 -63.83 -35.35
C GLY A 136 3.48 -63.17 -36.29
N LEU A 137 4.13 -62.08 -35.86
CA LEU A 137 4.97 -61.25 -36.72
C LEU A 137 6.33 -61.88 -37.06
N LEU A 138 6.67 -62.99 -36.40
CA LEU A 138 7.89 -63.77 -36.64
C LEU A 138 7.59 -65.18 -37.20
N ASP A 139 6.32 -65.53 -37.45
CA ASP A 139 5.90 -66.88 -37.84
C ASP A 139 6.54 -67.34 -39.16
N ALA A 140 6.82 -66.40 -40.07
CA ALA A 140 7.48 -66.70 -41.35
C ALA A 140 8.91 -67.27 -41.17
N ALA A 141 9.56 -67.04 -40.03
CA ALA A 141 10.86 -67.61 -39.72
C ALA A 141 10.77 -68.92 -38.91
N ILE A 142 9.67 -69.13 -38.17
CA ILE A 142 9.49 -70.30 -37.29
C ILE A 142 9.25 -71.54 -38.16
N GLY A 143 10.21 -72.47 -38.15
CA GLY A 143 10.16 -73.70 -38.96
C GLY A 143 10.51 -73.52 -40.44
N SER A 144 10.91 -72.30 -40.85
CA SER A 144 11.43 -72.04 -42.20
C SER A 144 12.80 -72.68 -42.41
N THR A 145 13.10 -73.12 -43.63
CA THR A 145 14.44 -73.57 -44.06
C THR A 145 15.25 -72.46 -44.75
N ASP A 146 14.63 -71.30 -44.99
CA ASP A 146 15.30 -70.12 -45.52
C ASP A 146 16.12 -69.44 -44.42
N HIS A 147 17.44 -69.57 -44.52
CA HIS A 147 18.36 -69.00 -43.54
C HIS A 147 18.30 -67.47 -43.49
N ASN A 148 17.99 -66.81 -44.62
CA ASN A 148 17.85 -65.36 -44.64
C ASN A 148 16.64 -64.90 -43.82
N ALA A 149 15.52 -65.62 -43.89
CA ALA A 149 14.34 -65.34 -43.06
C ALA A 149 14.63 -65.52 -41.55
N GLN A 150 15.43 -66.54 -41.20
CA GLN A 150 15.86 -66.79 -39.82
C GLN A 150 16.80 -65.68 -39.31
N ASP A 151 17.81 -65.31 -40.10
CA ASP A 151 18.77 -64.26 -39.73
C ASP A 151 18.10 -62.90 -39.51
N VAL A 152 17.12 -62.54 -40.37
CA VAL A 152 16.32 -61.32 -40.21
C VAL A 152 15.51 -61.35 -38.91
N ALA A 153 14.87 -62.48 -38.58
CA ALA A 153 14.10 -62.63 -37.35
C ALA A 153 14.98 -62.57 -36.09
N TYR A 154 16.15 -63.22 -36.10
CA TYR A 154 17.13 -63.11 -35.01
C TYR A 154 17.63 -61.67 -34.84
N ALA A 155 17.98 -60.99 -35.93
CA ALA A 155 18.39 -59.59 -35.88
C ALA A 155 17.31 -58.70 -35.27
N LEU A 156 16.03 -58.94 -35.60
CA LEU A 156 14.91 -58.24 -34.97
C LEU A 156 14.80 -58.56 -33.48
N ALA A 157 14.86 -59.84 -33.11
CA ALA A 157 14.75 -60.28 -31.72
C ALA A 157 15.80 -59.65 -30.80
N THR A 158 17.03 -59.45 -31.28
CA THR A 158 18.09 -58.79 -30.49
C THR A 158 17.75 -57.36 -30.08
N ARG A 159 16.80 -56.70 -30.75
CA ARG A 159 16.35 -55.34 -30.37
C ARG A 159 15.53 -55.33 -29.09
N GLU A 160 15.06 -56.46 -28.56
CA GLU A 160 14.33 -56.47 -27.29
C GLU A 160 15.09 -55.78 -26.14
N SER A 161 16.43 -55.92 -26.10
CA SER A 161 17.26 -55.30 -25.06
C SER A 161 17.55 -53.81 -25.29
N GLY A 162 17.22 -53.25 -26.46
CA GLY A 162 17.52 -51.87 -26.81
C GLY A 162 16.81 -50.83 -25.93
N SER A 163 17.43 -49.69 -25.73
CA SER A 163 16.91 -48.57 -24.92
C SER A 163 17.16 -47.22 -25.61
N LEU A 164 16.29 -46.23 -25.39
CA LEU A 164 16.51 -44.86 -25.89
C LEU A 164 17.80 -44.24 -25.34
N SER A 165 18.27 -44.72 -24.19
CA SER A 165 19.52 -44.32 -23.56
C SER A 165 20.76 -45.01 -24.15
N ASP A 166 20.60 -45.91 -25.13
CA ASP A 166 21.73 -46.61 -25.75
C ASP A 166 22.68 -45.59 -26.43
N PRO A 167 24.00 -45.70 -26.23
CA PRO A 167 24.97 -44.76 -26.80
C PRO A 167 24.96 -44.84 -28.33
N ARG A 168 24.55 -43.74 -28.98
CA ARG A 168 24.42 -43.60 -30.43
C ARG A 168 24.69 -42.16 -30.88
N PRO A 169 25.05 -41.92 -32.15
CA PRO A 169 25.16 -40.57 -32.68
C PRO A 169 23.88 -39.76 -32.45
N GLY A 170 24.02 -38.62 -31.77
CA GLY A 170 22.91 -37.72 -31.45
C GLY A 170 22.17 -38.03 -30.16
N VAL A 171 22.58 -39.03 -29.37
CA VAL A 171 22.07 -39.29 -28.01
C VAL A 171 23.07 -38.79 -26.99
N ARG A 172 22.62 -37.94 -26.06
CA ARG A 172 23.42 -37.46 -24.92
C ARG A 172 22.72 -37.86 -23.63
N LEU A 173 23.45 -38.38 -22.66
CA LEU A 173 22.92 -38.65 -21.33
C LEU A 173 23.25 -37.47 -20.43
N GLU A 174 22.23 -36.83 -19.89
CA GLU A 174 22.38 -35.69 -18.98
C GLU A 174 21.88 -36.09 -17.58
N PRO A 175 22.64 -35.79 -16.52
CA PRO A 175 22.16 -36.01 -15.16
C PRO A 175 21.00 -35.04 -14.85
N VAL A 176 19.98 -35.57 -14.20
CA VAL A 176 18.86 -34.79 -13.68
C VAL A 176 19.26 -34.31 -12.29
N GLU A 177 19.48 -33.00 -12.17
CA GLU A 177 19.64 -32.38 -10.86
C GLU A 177 18.29 -32.40 -10.14
N SER A 178 18.20 -33.22 -9.09
CA SER A 178 17.04 -33.29 -8.22
C SER A 178 17.52 -33.32 -6.77
N PRO A 179 16.96 -32.48 -5.88
CA PRO A 179 17.27 -32.52 -4.45
C PRO A 179 16.98 -33.88 -3.80
N ALA A 180 16.10 -34.69 -4.41
CA ALA A 180 15.72 -36.02 -3.97
C ALA A 180 16.51 -37.16 -4.65
N ALA A 181 17.39 -36.85 -5.61
CA ALA A 181 18.20 -37.86 -6.27
C ALA A 181 19.37 -38.31 -5.38
N ASP A 182 19.66 -39.61 -5.37
CA ASP A 182 20.86 -40.16 -4.75
C ASP A 182 22.11 -39.53 -5.40
N ALA A 183 22.89 -38.78 -4.63
CA ALA A 183 24.13 -38.14 -5.10
C ALA A 183 25.18 -39.15 -5.62
N GLY A 184 25.09 -40.42 -5.21
CA GLY A 184 25.92 -41.52 -5.74
C GLY A 184 25.42 -42.11 -7.06
N HIS A 185 24.14 -41.90 -7.41
CA HIS A 185 23.49 -42.46 -8.60
C HIS A 185 22.44 -41.48 -9.17
N PRO A 186 22.88 -40.35 -9.75
CA PRO A 186 21.95 -39.36 -10.29
C PRO A 186 21.09 -39.99 -11.40
N ALA A 187 19.79 -39.71 -11.37
CA ALA A 187 18.91 -40.07 -12.48
C ALA A 187 19.44 -39.41 -13.77
N THR A 188 19.39 -40.11 -14.89
CA THR A 188 19.87 -39.57 -16.18
C THR A 188 18.73 -39.55 -17.20
N ILE A 189 18.71 -38.51 -18.02
CA ILE A 189 17.78 -38.38 -19.14
C ILE A 189 18.54 -38.48 -20.47
N ALA A 190 17.94 -39.16 -21.45
CA ALA A 190 18.48 -39.24 -22.80
C ALA A 190 17.95 -38.08 -23.64
N VAL A 191 18.85 -37.20 -24.07
CA VAL A 191 18.59 -36.08 -24.97
C VAL A 191 18.91 -36.53 -26.41
N HIS A 192 17.86 -36.60 -27.24
CA HIS A 192 17.99 -36.90 -28.67
C HIS A 192 18.06 -35.59 -29.46
N THR A 193 19.15 -35.38 -30.20
CA THR A 193 19.45 -34.13 -30.93
C THR A 193 19.19 -34.21 -32.43
N ASN A 194 18.86 -35.38 -32.96
CA ASN A 194 18.54 -35.58 -34.37
C ASN A 194 17.08 -35.22 -34.65
N GLU A 195 16.73 -34.87 -35.89
CA GLU A 195 15.35 -34.56 -36.29
C GLU A 195 14.37 -35.74 -36.14
N SER A 196 14.89 -36.96 -36.20
CA SER A 196 14.15 -38.21 -36.01
C SER A 196 14.89 -39.18 -35.10
N VAL A 197 14.14 -39.98 -34.35
CA VAL A 197 14.68 -41.03 -33.48
C VAL A 197 14.48 -42.38 -34.16
N GLU A 198 15.58 -43.04 -34.51
CA GLU A 198 15.54 -44.45 -34.91
C GLU A 198 15.41 -45.32 -33.66
N LEU A 199 14.35 -46.12 -33.60
CA LEU A 199 14.01 -46.85 -32.39
C LEU A 199 15.01 -48.00 -32.16
N PRO A 200 15.65 -48.09 -30.98
CA PRO A 200 16.62 -49.13 -30.67
C PRO A 200 15.97 -50.47 -30.36
N TYR A 201 14.65 -50.48 -30.12
CA TYR A 201 13.90 -51.60 -29.57
C TYR A 201 12.83 -52.18 -30.50
N LEU A 202 12.27 -53.32 -30.09
CA LEU A 202 11.03 -53.87 -30.66
C LEU A 202 9.83 -53.00 -30.27
N THR A 203 9.02 -52.62 -31.25
CA THR A 203 7.87 -51.72 -31.08
C THR A 203 6.59 -52.52 -30.86
N ASP A 204 5.66 -51.94 -30.10
CA ASP A 204 4.32 -52.52 -29.90
C ASP A 204 3.55 -52.60 -31.22
N PRO A 205 3.21 -53.81 -31.71
CA PRO A 205 2.46 -53.97 -32.94
C PRO A 205 1.04 -53.40 -32.91
N LEU A 206 0.42 -53.29 -31.72
CA LEU A 206 -0.92 -52.72 -31.60
C LEU A 206 -0.91 -51.19 -31.76
N SER A 207 0.23 -50.55 -31.52
CA SER A 207 0.36 -49.10 -31.64
C SER A 207 0.52 -48.69 -33.11
N THR A 208 -0.55 -48.20 -33.72
CA THR A 208 -0.56 -47.70 -35.10
C THR A 208 -0.20 -46.21 -35.20
N GLY A 209 -0.30 -45.48 -34.10
CA GLY A 209 0.03 -44.07 -33.99
C GLY A 209 -0.05 -43.55 -32.57
N ALA A 210 -0.06 -42.23 -32.43
CA ALA A 210 -0.39 -41.52 -31.20
C ALA A 210 -1.73 -40.79 -31.34
N VAL A 211 -2.52 -40.80 -30.27
CA VAL A 211 -3.77 -40.03 -30.16
C VAL A 211 -3.60 -39.03 -29.03
N LEU A 212 -3.73 -37.74 -29.35
CA LEU A 212 -3.62 -36.64 -28.39
C LEU A 212 -5.01 -36.09 -28.08
N LEU A 213 -5.30 -35.90 -26.79
CA LEU A 213 -6.54 -35.32 -26.28
C LEU A 213 -6.22 -34.08 -25.46
N GLY A 214 -7.01 -33.01 -25.63
CA GLY A 214 -6.81 -31.76 -24.90
C GLY A 214 -5.75 -30.84 -25.51
N LEU A 215 -5.46 -30.98 -26.81
CA LEU A 215 -4.57 -30.03 -27.48
C LEU A 215 -5.20 -28.63 -27.52
N PRO A 216 -4.46 -27.56 -27.18
CA PRO A 216 -4.95 -26.20 -27.25
C PRO A 216 -5.31 -25.83 -28.70
N GLY A 217 -6.40 -25.09 -28.88
CA GLY A 217 -6.94 -24.72 -30.19
C GLY A 217 -7.89 -25.76 -30.80
N LEU A 218 -8.16 -26.89 -30.12
CA LEU A 218 -9.23 -27.84 -30.47
C LEU A 218 -10.39 -27.78 -29.45
N PRO A 219 -11.63 -28.07 -29.89
CA PRO A 219 -12.77 -28.34 -29.01
C PRO A 219 -12.51 -29.43 -27.96
N ASP A 220 -13.14 -29.28 -26.80
CA ASP A 220 -13.04 -30.25 -25.70
C ASP A 220 -13.43 -31.67 -26.14
N GLY A 221 -12.56 -32.62 -25.82
CA GLY A 221 -12.76 -34.04 -26.14
C GLY A 221 -12.51 -34.41 -27.60
N GLN A 222 -12.16 -33.47 -28.48
CA GLN A 222 -11.72 -33.79 -29.84
C GLN A 222 -10.32 -34.43 -29.81
N ALA A 223 -10.19 -35.55 -30.50
CA ALA A 223 -8.93 -36.28 -30.62
C ALA A 223 -8.13 -35.83 -31.85
N PHE A 224 -6.81 -35.78 -31.71
CA PHE A 224 -5.87 -35.54 -32.80
C PHE A 224 -4.97 -36.76 -32.96
N SER A 225 -5.07 -37.44 -34.10
CA SER A 225 -4.36 -38.69 -34.35
C SER A 225 -3.20 -38.47 -35.31
N VAL A 226 -2.02 -38.99 -34.96
CA VAL A 226 -0.82 -38.98 -35.82
C VAL A 226 -0.34 -40.41 -36.02
N PRO A 227 -0.40 -40.96 -37.26
CA PRO A 227 0.09 -42.31 -37.53
C PRO A 227 1.62 -42.37 -37.47
N TRP A 228 2.16 -43.54 -37.11
CA TRP A 228 3.61 -43.72 -37.14
C TRP A 228 4.19 -43.77 -38.56
N SER A 229 3.41 -44.19 -39.56
CA SER A 229 3.74 -44.24 -41.00
C SER A 229 5.12 -44.87 -41.31
N GLY A 230 5.46 -45.97 -40.65
CA GLY A 230 6.65 -46.77 -40.97
C GLY A 230 6.42 -47.65 -42.20
N ASP A 231 7.47 -47.88 -43.00
CA ASP A 231 7.39 -48.75 -44.18
C ASP A 231 7.17 -50.22 -43.78
N VAL A 232 7.60 -50.59 -42.56
CA VAL A 232 7.41 -51.90 -41.91
C VAL A 232 7.10 -51.71 -40.43
N TRP A 233 6.36 -52.64 -39.84
CA TRP A 233 5.85 -52.53 -38.46
C TRP A 233 6.94 -52.33 -37.40
N HIS A 234 8.12 -52.92 -37.60
CA HIS A 234 9.25 -52.85 -36.67
C HIS A 234 10.18 -51.62 -36.91
N ARG A 235 9.82 -50.74 -37.84
CA ARG A 235 10.49 -49.44 -38.08
C ARG A 235 9.44 -48.32 -38.23
N PRO A 236 8.62 -48.07 -37.19
CA PRO A 236 7.75 -46.90 -37.17
C PRO A 236 8.61 -45.63 -37.15
N ARG A 237 8.12 -44.55 -37.76
CA ARG A 237 8.81 -43.26 -37.73
C ARG A 237 8.43 -42.50 -36.45
N SER A 238 9.37 -41.81 -35.84
CA SER A 238 9.10 -40.83 -34.77
C SER A 238 8.47 -39.56 -35.32
N PHE A 239 7.89 -38.72 -34.46
CA PHE A 239 7.59 -37.33 -34.79
C PHE A 239 7.94 -36.42 -33.62
N ARG A 240 7.99 -35.11 -33.84
CA ARG A 240 8.21 -34.11 -32.79
C ARG A 240 6.95 -33.31 -32.52
N ILE A 241 6.65 -33.05 -31.25
CA ILE A 241 5.77 -31.95 -30.88
C ILE A 241 6.64 -30.71 -30.76
N ARG A 242 6.23 -29.61 -31.40
CA ARG A 242 6.87 -28.30 -31.30
C ARG A 242 5.89 -27.31 -30.69
N LEU A 243 6.25 -26.74 -29.54
CA LEU A 243 5.47 -25.70 -28.89
C LEU A 243 5.91 -24.33 -29.43
N VAL A 244 4.94 -23.52 -29.88
CA VAL A 244 5.16 -22.16 -30.37
C VAL A 244 4.24 -21.17 -29.67
N GLU A 245 4.66 -19.91 -29.61
CA GLU A 245 3.82 -18.81 -29.11
C GLU A 245 2.60 -18.61 -30.03
N GLY A 246 1.40 -18.54 -29.45
CA GLY A 246 0.18 -18.13 -30.16
C GLY A 246 -1.07 -18.95 -29.83
N ALA A 247 -2.12 -18.80 -30.64
CA ALA A 247 -3.41 -19.46 -30.41
C ALA A 247 -3.92 -20.26 -31.64
N ALA A 248 -3.06 -20.52 -32.62
CA ALA A 248 -3.47 -21.24 -33.82
C ALA A 248 -3.75 -22.74 -33.52
N PRO A 249 -4.76 -23.34 -34.19
CA PRO A 249 -5.05 -24.77 -34.05
C PRO A 249 -3.83 -25.65 -34.36
N PRO A 250 -3.73 -26.84 -33.73
CA PRO A 250 -2.58 -27.70 -33.92
C PRO A 250 -2.51 -28.21 -35.35
N ARG A 251 -1.30 -28.21 -35.92
CA ARG A 251 -1.05 -28.62 -37.31
C ARG A 251 0.08 -29.63 -37.37
N PHE A 252 -0.19 -30.78 -37.97
CA PHE A 252 0.83 -31.76 -38.29
C PHE A 252 1.36 -31.54 -39.71
N ASP A 253 2.67 -31.42 -39.84
CA ASP A 253 3.38 -31.46 -41.12
C ASP A 253 3.96 -32.86 -41.31
N ASP A 254 3.41 -33.60 -42.26
CA ASP A 254 3.82 -34.99 -42.53
C ASP A 254 5.23 -35.08 -43.13
N ALA A 255 5.66 -34.08 -43.91
CA ALA A 255 6.96 -34.08 -44.56
C ALA A 255 8.10 -33.92 -43.54
N SER A 256 7.95 -32.97 -42.60
CA SER A 256 8.92 -32.77 -41.53
C SER A 256 8.66 -33.62 -40.29
N ARG A 257 7.51 -34.31 -40.22
CA ARG A 257 7.05 -35.07 -39.04
C ARG A 257 7.03 -34.22 -37.77
N VAL A 258 6.47 -33.01 -37.86
CA VAL A 258 6.34 -32.08 -36.73
C VAL A 258 4.88 -31.72 -36.50
N LEU A 259 4.40 -31.95 -35.27
CA LEU A 259 3.13 -31.43 -34.77
C LEU A 259 3.39 -30.08 -34.10
N VAL A 260 3.01 -28.99 -34.76
CA VAL A 260 3.09 -27.64 -34.20
C VAL A 260 1.86 -27.40 -33.34
N VAL A 261 2.09 -27.02 -32.09
CA VAL A 261 1.07 -26.69 -31.09
C VAL A 261 1.30 -25.26 -30.63
N SER A 262 0.28 -24.41 -30.76
CA SER A 262 0.38 -23.00 -30.33
C SER A 262 -0.18 -22.84 -28.92
N LEU A 263 0.55 -22.13 -28.06
CA LEU A 263 0.11 -21.83 -26.70
C LEU A 263 0.29 -20.33 -26.41
N PRO A 264 -0.73 -19.62 -25.90
CA PRO A 264 -0.60 -18.21 -25.54
C PRO A 264 0.39 -18.02 -24.39
N LYS A 265 1.00 -16.82 -24.30
CA LYS A 265 1.85 -16.44 -23.17
C LYS A 265 1.13 -16.70 -21.83
N GLY A 266 1.83 -17.35 -20.90
CA GLY A 266 1.31 -17.66 -19.56
C GLY A 266 0.26 -18.78 -19.51
N ALA A 267 -0.07 -19.41 -20.63
CA ALA A 267 -1.00 -20.53 -20.64
C ALA A 267 -0.31 -21.85 -20.29
N VAL A 268 -1.06 -22.74 -19.64
CA VAL A 268 -0.69 -24.12 -19.33
C VAL A 268 -1.78 -25.04 -19.88
N ALA A 269 -1.40 -26.13 -20.53
CA ALA A 269 -2.35 -27.12 -21.07
C ALA A 269 -1.92 -28.55 -20.71
N SER A 270 -2.84 -29.33 -20.17
CA SER A 270 -2.66 -30.78 -19.96
C SER A 270 -3.14 -31.54 -21.18
N VAL A 271 -2.23 -32.28 -21.82
CA VAL A 271 -2.49 -33.10 -23.01
C VAL A 271 -2.34 -34.57 -22.63
N ARG A 272 -3.35 -35.38 -22.92
CA ARG A 272 -3.26 -36.83 -22.77
C ARG A 272 -2.77 -37.46 -24.07
N VAL A 273 -1.73 -38.28 -23.99
CA VAL A 273 -1.15 -39.01 -25.11
C VAL A 273 -1.45 -40.50 -24.93
N CYS A 274 -2.21 -41.06 -25.86
CA CYS A 274 -2.55 -42.48 -25.93
C CYS A 274 -1.88 -43.14 -27.15
N SER A 275 -1.66 -44.45 -27.10
CA SER A 275 -1.42 -45.24 -28.31
C SER A 275 -2.70 -45.30 -29.15
N GLY A 276 -2.61 -44.96 -30.43
CA GLY A 276 -3.65 -45.28 -31.39
C GLY A 276 -3.62 -46.78 -31.68
N ILE A 277 -4.79 -47.43 -31.67
CA ILE A 277 -4.92 -48.87 -31.92
C ILE A 277 -5.95 -49.13 -33.02
N ASP A 278 -5.77 -50.22 -33.76
CA ASP A 278 -6.81 -50.77 -34.63
C ASP A 278 -7.71 -51.69 -33.79
N PHE A 279 -8.79 -51.12 -33.28
CA PHE A 279 -9.64 -51.79 -32.29
C PHE A 279 -10.59 -52.80 -32.94
N ASP A 280 -10.46 -54.07 -32.55
CA ASP A 280 -11.40 -55.13 -32.90
C ASP A 280 -12.06 -55.71 -31.64
N ALA A 281 -13.33 -55.37 -31.43
CA ALA A 281 -14.11 -55.83 -30.29
C ALA A 281 -14.30 -57.36 -30.25
N ASN A 282 -14.17 -58.06 -31.38
CA ASN A 282 -14.31 -59.52 -31.46
C ASN A 282 -13.02 -60.25 -31.11
N LEU A 283 -11.87 -59.64 -31.42
CA LEU A 283 -10.55 -60.21 -31.10
C LEU A 283 -10.15 -59.89 -29.66
N MET A 284 -10.47 -58.69 -29.17
CA MET A 284 -9.99 -58.21 -27.87
C MET A 284 -10.80 -58.78 -26.70
N GLY A 285 -10.16 -59.66 -25.91
CA GLY A 285 -10.78 -60.31 -24.75
C GLY A 285 -11.39 -59.34 -23.73
N MET A 286 -10.78 -58.17 -23.51
CA MET A 286 -11.34 -57.13 -22.62
C MET A 286 -12.71 -56.61 -23.08
N ALA A 287 -12.91 -56.46 -24.39
CA ALA A 287 -14.22 -56.07 -24.94
C ALA A 287 -15.28 -57.16 -24.72
N SER A 288 -14.87 -58.44 -24.73
CA SER A 288 -15.77 -59.56 -24.39
C SER A 288 -16.15 -59.60 -22.91
N TRP A 289 -15.21 -59.27 -22.01
CA TRP A 289 -15.46 -59.20 -20.56
C TRP A 289 -16.40 -58.06 -20.22
N TYR A 290 -16.19 -56.89 -20.82
CA TYR A 290 -17.08 -55.74 -20.66
C TYR A 290 -18.51 -56.07 -21.12
N ARG A 291 -18.67 -56.64 -22.34
CA ARG A 291 -19.99 -57.06 -22.84
C ARG A 291 -20.66 -58.04 -21.89
N LYS A 292 -19.93 -59.06 -21.41
CA LYS A 292 -20.46 -60.04 -20.45
C LYS A 292 -20.88 -59.40 -19.13
N ALA A 293 -20.11 -58.43 -18.62
CA ALA A 293 -20.46 -57.72 -17.39
C ALA A 293 -21.68 -56.81 -17.59
N ALA A 294 -21.79 -56.14 -18.73
CA ALA A 294 -22.96 -55.33 -19.10
C ALA A 294 -24.22 -56.20 -19.22
N ASP A 295 -24.12 -57.36 -19.86
CA ASP A 295 -25.21 -58.34 -19.96
C ASP A 295 -25.64 -58.85 -18.57
N GLN A 296 -24.68 -59.13 -17.69
CA GLN A 296 -24.96 -59.56 -16.30
C GLN A 296 -25.58 -58.44 -15.46
N ALA A 297 -25.15 -57.19 -15.65
CA ALA A 297 -25.72 -56.03 -14.96
C ALA A 297 -27.15 -55.73 -15.46
N ALA A 298 -27.39 -55.82 -16.77
CA ALA A 298 -28.71 -55.71 -17.35
C ALA A 298 -29.66 -56.81 -16.85
N ALA A 299 -29.15 -58.05 -16.70
CA ALA A 299 -29.92 -59.17 -16.13
C ALA A 299 -30.16 -59.07 -14.61
N ALA A 300 -29.37 -58.27 -13.89
CA ALA A 300 -29.48 -58.06 -12.44
C ALA A 300 -30.27 -56.80 -12.05
N ALA A 301 -30.65 -55.95 -13.01
CA ALA A 301 -31.49 -54.80 -12.77
C ALA A 301 -32.90 -55.28 -12.34
N PRO A 302 -33.46 -54.77 -11.22
CA PRO A 302 -34.81 -55.14 -10.81
C PRO A 302 -35.81 -54.69 -11.88
N ASP A 303 -36.78 -55.54 -12.19
CA ASP A 303 -37.93 -55.21 -13.05
C ASP A 303 -38.62 -53.95 -12.49
N ALA A 304 -38.37 -52.81 -13.12
CA ALA A 304 -39.18 -51.63 -12.93
C ALA A 304 -40.54 -51.92 -13.60
N GLY A 305 -41.46 -52.44 -12.80
CA GLY A 305 -42.83 -52.71 -13.23
C GLY A 305 -43.51 -51.46 -13.80
N ASP A 306 -44.15 -51.68 -14.95
CA ASP A 306 -45.31 -50.98 -15.50
C ASP A 306 -45.28 -49.44 -15.61
N ALA A 307 -44.90 -48.95 -16.80
CA ALA A 307 -45.69 -47.93 -17.48
C ALA A 307 -45.56 -48.01 -19.01
N ALA A 308 -46.70 -48.27 -19.66
CA ALA A 308 -46.99 -48.15 -21.09
C ALA A 308 -46.28 -49.12 -22.05
N GLY A 309 -47.03 -50.18 -22.40
CA GLY A 309 -46.66 -51.12 -23.44
C GLY A 309 -46.41 -50.46 -24.79
N THR A 310 -45.21 -50.71 -25.32
CA THR A 310 -44.98 -50.83 -26.77
C THR A 310 -44.01 -52.00 -26.94
N PRO A 311 -44.34 -53.06 -27.71
CA PRO A 311 -43.41 -54.15 -27.93
C PRO A 311 -42.28 -53.63 -28.82
N ALA A 312 -41.07 -53.48 -28.27
CA ALA A 312 -39.88 -53.18 -29.05
C ALA A 312 -39.53 -54.42 -29.89
N VAL A 313 -39.90 -54.34 -31.16
CA VAL A 313 -39.52 -55.24 -32.23
C VAL A 313 -38.00 -55.37 -32.26
N ALA A 314 -37.51 -56.61 -32.29
CA ALA A 314 -36.15 -56.93 -32.67
C ALA A 314 -35.85 -56.35 -34.05
N ALA A 315 -35.09 -55.26 -34.08
CA ALA A 315 -34.50 -54.71 -35.29
C ALA A 315 -33.01 -54.47 -34.99
N GLY A 316 -32.16 -55.22 -35.70
CA GLY A 316 -30.70 -55.19 -35.56
C GLY A 316 -30.06 -53.87 -35.99
N ALA A 317 -30.13 -52.87 -35.13
CA ALA A 317 -29.25 -51.72 -35.15
C ALA A 317 -28.44 -51.73 -33.85
N GLN A 318 -27.13 -51.92 -33.98
CA GLN A 318 -26.16 -51.80 -32.90
C GLN A 318 -26.41 -50.46 -32.20
N GLN A 319 -26.98 -50.48 -30.99
CA GLN A 319 -27.07 -49.27 -30.18
C GLN A 319 -25.61 -48.89 -29.83
N PRO A 320 -25.20 -47.63 -30.00
CA PRO A 320 -23.82 -47.22 -29.71
C PRO A 320 -23.48 -47.55 -28.27
N ASP A 321 -22.43 -48.33 -28.07
CA ASP A 321 -21.92 -48.72 -26.76
C ASP A 321 -20.81 -47.72 -26.40
N PRO A 322 -21.10 -46.73 -25.54
CA PRO A 322 -20.22 -45.57 -25.37
C PRO A 322 -18.82 -45.96 -24.87
N VAL A 323 -18.67 -47.10 -24.19
CA VAL A 323 -17.37 -47.60 -23.73
C VAL A 323 -16.57 -48.20 -24.89
N LEU A 324 -17.21 -49.02 -25.73
CA LEU A 324 -16.55 -49.62 -26.88
C LEU A 324 -16.28 -48.58 -27.98
N ASP A 325 -17.11 -47.55 -28.09
CA ASP A 325 -16.86 -46.40 -28.98
C ASP A 325 -15.64 -45.59 -28.51
N LEU A 326 -15.51 -45.36 -27.20
CA LEU A 326 -14.29 -44.75 -26.63
C LEU A 326 -13.07 -45.63 -26.82
N ALA A 327 -13.19 -46.96 -26.70
CA ALA A 327 -12.09 -47.88 -26.97
C ALA A 327 -11.69 -47.88 -28.45
N GLY A 328 -12.67 -47.89 -29.36
CA GLY A 328 -12.46 -47.75 -30.81
C GLY A 328 -11.79 -46.44 -31.19
N ALA A 329 -12.08 -45.36 -30.46
CA ALA A 329 -11.41 -44.08 -30.63
C ALA A 329 -10.04 -43.97 -29.93
N SER A 330 -9.54 -45.05 -29.30
CA SER A 330 -8.30 -45.05 -28.49
C SER A 330 -8.32 -44.08 -27.30
N ARG A 331 -9.50 -43.91 -26.69
CA ARG A 331 -9.76 -42.97 -25.58
C ARG A 331 -10.08 -43.67 -24.26
N HIS A 332 -10.15 -45.00 -24.26
CA HIS A 332 -10.50 -45.77 -23.07
C HIS A 332 -9.24 -46.26 -22.35
N TRP A 333 -9.04 -45.82 -21.10
CA TRP A 333 -7.81 -46.05 -20.33
C TRP A 333 -7.41 -47.51 -20.16
N MET A 334 -8.39 -48.44 -20.08
CA MET A 334 -8.10 -49.88 -19.95
C MET A 334 -7.51 -50.49 -21.22
N PHE A 335 -7.76 -49.90 -22.39
CA PHE A 335 -7.24 -50.39 -23.68
C PHE A 335 -5.96 -49.64 -24.06
N THR A 336 -5.97 -48.32 -23.85
CA THR A 336 -4.89 -47.42 -24.22
C THR A 336 -4.64 -46.45 -23.06
N PRO A 337 -3.87 -46.87 -22.03
CA PRO A 337 -3.55 -45.99 -20.91
C PRO A 337 -2.80 -44.76 -21.42
N TRP A 338 -3.19 -43.58 -20.94
CA TRP A 338 -2.58 -42.32 -21.37
C TRP A 338 -1.38 -41.96 -20.51
N HIS A 339 -0.48 -41.19 -21.11
CA HIS A 339 0.49 -40.36 -20.39
C HIS A 339 0.02 -38.91 -20.44
N GLU A 340 0.19 -38.19 -19.34
CA GLU A 340 -0.11 -36.75 -19.30
C GLU A 340 1.15 -35.95 -19.65
N LEU A 341 0.99 -35.01 -20.58
CA LEU A 341 2.01 -34.07 -21.00
C LEU A 341 1.53 -32.66 -20.65
N THR A 342 2.29 -31.96 -19.80
CA THR A 342 2.02 -30.57 -19.46
C THR A 342 2.77 -29.65 -20.43
N LEU A 343 2.04 -28.88 -21.22
CA LEU A 343 2.58 -27.83 -22.08
C LEU A 343 2.55 -26.51 -21.31
N VAL A 344 3.67 -25.80 -21.27
CA VAL A 344 3.82 -24.55 -20.51
C VAL A 344 4.41 -23.49 -21.41
N HIS A 345 3.72 -22.34 -21.54
CA HIS A 345 4.34 -21.14 -22.10
C HIS A 345 4.74 -20.22 -20.94
N ALA A 346 5.93 -20.46 -20.39
CA ALA A 346 6.45 -19.69 -19.28
C ALA A 346 6.67 -18.22 -19.68
N VAL A 347 6.40 -17.31 -18.76
CA VAL A 347 6.69 -15.87 -18.91
C VAL A 347 7.55 -15.40 -17.75
N GLN A 348 8.57 -14.62 -18.05
CA GLN A 348 9.54 -14.15 -17.04
C GLN A 348 8.85 -13.27 -16.00
N ARG A 349 7.97 -12.38 -16.46
CA ARG A 349 7.22 -11.42 -15.64
C ARG A 349 5.71 -11.60 -15.86
N PRO A 350 4.87 -11.28 -14.87
CA PRO A 350 3.44 -11.16 -15.08
C PRO A 350 3.10 -10.29 -16.30
N LEU A 351 2.10 -10.70 -17.07
CA LEU A 351 1.71 -10.05 -18.33
C LEU A 351 0.95 -8.74 -18.14
N ARG A 352 0.59 -8.40 -16.89
CA ARG A 352 -0.12 -7.16 -16.54
C ARG A 352 0.47 -6.56 -15.28
N THR A 353 0.54 -5.24 -15.26
CA THR A 353 0.90 -4.49 -14.06
C THR A 353 -0.23 -4.61 -13.03
N PRO A 354 0.04 -5.00 -11.78
CA PRO A 354 -0.99 -5.10 -10.76
C PRO A 354 -1.52 -3.71 -10.37
N VAL A 355 -2.82 -3.59 -10.13
CA VAL A 355 -3.46 -2.33 -9.69
C VAL A 355 -4.15 -2.54 -8.36
N LEU A 356 -3.69 -1.80 -7.35
CA LEU A 356 -4.25 -1.81 -6.01
C LEU A 356 -5.42 -0.82 -5.89
N SER A 357 -6.44 -1.24 -5.16
CA SER A 357 -7.53 -0.37 -4.71
C SER A 357 -7.91 -0.73 -3.28
N LEU A 358 -7.36 0.02 -2.32
CA LEU A 358 -7.69 -0.07 -0.92
C LEU A 358 -9.09 0.52 -0.65
N SER A 359 -9.85 -0.19 0.16
CA SER A 359 -11.15 0.23 0.65
C SER A 359 -11.02 0.87 2.03
N PRO A 360 -11.89 1.84 2.38
CA PRO A 360 -11.95 2.34 3.75
C PRO A 360 -12.31 1.19 4.70
N PRO A 361 -11.79 1.21 5.94
CA PRO A 361 -12.02 0.13 6.88
C PRO A 361 -13.49 0.09 7.28
N THR A 362 -14.07 -1.11 7.39
CA THR A 362 -15.48 -1.30 7.77
C THR A 362 -15.78 -0.83 9.19
N ALA A 363 -14.76 -0.88 10.07
CA ALA A 363 -14.83 -0.42 11.44
C ALA A 363 -13.76 0.66 11.70
N PRO A 364 -14.05 1.67 12.54
CA PRO A 364 -13.05 2.64 12.93
C PRO A 364 -11.91 1.99 13.71
N ARG A 365 -10.69 2.52 13.53
CA ARG A 365 -9.50 2.07 14.26
C ARG A 365 -9.73 2.23 15.77
N PRO A 366 -9.52 1.19 16.60
CA PRO A 366 -9.70 1.28 18.06
C PRO A 366 -8.71 2.25 18.71
N VAL A 367 -9.11 2.83 19.85
CA VAL A 367 -8.22 3.66 20.68
C VAL A 367 -7.02 2.84 21.15
N GLY A 368 -5.82 3.39 21.00
CA GLY A 368 -4.56 2.75 21.39
C GLY A 368 -4.08 1.64 20.46
N ALA A 369 -4.72 1.42 19.30
CA ALA A 369 -4.29 0.40 18.36
C ALA A 369 -2.94 0.74 17.72
N THR A 370 -2.00 -0.21 17.74
CA THR A 370 -0.67 -0.10 17.08
C THR A 370 -0.66 -0.60 15.65
N ALA A 371 -1.78 -1.16 15.20
CA ALA A 371 -1.92 -1.81 13.92
C ALA A 371 -3.03 -1.17 13.07
N GLN A 372 -2.99 -1.45 11.77
CA GLN A 372 -4.04 -1.10 10.81
C GLN A 372 -4.48 -2.32 10.00
N HIS A 373 -5.79 -2.58 10.00
CA HIS A 373 -6.39 -3.55 9.09
C HIS A 373 -6.57 -2.95 7.69
N LEU A 374 -6.31 -3.77 6.68
CA LEU A 374 -6.42 -3.40 5.28
C LEU A 374 -7.42 -4.32 4.59
N ALA A 375 -8.21 -3.73 3.69
CA ALA A 375 -9.10 -4.45 2.80
C ALA A 375 -9.09 -3.75 1.45
N GLY A 376 -9.27 -4.51 0.37
CA GLY A 376 -9.23 -3.93 -0.97
C GLY A 376 -9.20 -4.99 -2.06
N THR A 377 -8.88 -4.52 -3.26
CA THR A 377 -8.72 -5.37 -4.43
C THR A 377 -7.37 -5.14 -5.09
N VAL A 378 -6.84 -6.20 -5.72
CA VAL A 378 -5.70 -6.13 -6.64
C VAL A 378 -6.14 -6.74 -7.97
N ALA A 379 -6.21 -5.93 -9.02
CA ALA A 379 -6.42 -6.41 -10.37
C ALA A 379 -5.09 -6.87 -10.98
N LEU A 380 -5.06 -8.06 -11.59
CA LEU A 380 -3.85 -8.72 -12.07
C LEU A 380 -4.14 -9.72 -13.21
N ASP A 381 -3.09 -10.16 -13.89
CA ASP A 381 -3.20 -11.27 -14.83
C ASP A 381 -3.12 -12.62 -14.10
N GLU A 382 -4.28 -13.26 -13.96
CA GLU A 382 -4.41 -14.55 -13.28
C GLU A 382 -3.68 -15.68 -14.01
N ALA A 383 -3.35 -15.58 -15.30
CA ALA A 383 -2.67 -16.65 -16.02
C ALA A 383 -1.15 -16.64 -15.80
N SER A 384 -0.56 -15.49 -15.46
CA SER A 384 0.90 -15.33 -15.31
C SER A 384 1.34 -15.01 -13.89
N THR A 385 0.44 -14.57 -13.00
CA THR A 385 0.78 -14.21 -11.62
C THR A 385 0.67 -15.41 -10.67
N GLY A 386 1.75 -15.72 -9.96
CA GLY A 386 1.80 -16.79 -8.96
C GLY A 386 1.76 -16.28 -7.51
N ARG A 387 2.22 -15.05 -7.30
CA ARG A 387 2.33 -14.43 -5.98
C ARG A 387 2.04 -12.93 -6.08
N VAL A 388 1.43 -12.37 -5.05
CA VAL A 388 1.30 -10.93 -4.84
C VAL A 388 1.79 -10.59 -3.45
N ASP A 389 2.74 -9.67 -3.37
CA ASP A 389 3.18 -9.06 -2.13
C ASP A 389 2.63 -7.62 -2.04
N LEU A 390 2.16 -7.22 -0.87
CA LEU A 390 1.80 -5.82 -0.61
C LEU A 390 2.92 -5.18 0.18
N VAL A 391 3.54 -4.14 -0.36
CA VAL A 391 4.65 -3.42 0.27
C VAL A 391 4.16 -2.04 0.71
N ALA A 392 4.53 -1.65 1.93
CA ALA A 392 4.25 -0.34 2.49
C ALA A 392 5.52 0.51 2.48
N GLU A 393 5.37 1.78 2.13
CA GLU A 393 6.41 2.80 2.23
C GLU A 393 5.85 4.05 2.90
N TRP A 394 6.56 4.63 3.86
CA TRP A 394 6.17 5.91 4.46
C TRP A 394 7.37 6.69 4.97
N THR A 395 7.11 7.95 5.29
CA THR A 395 8.08 8.84 5.92
C THR A 395 7.83 8.86 7.43
N GLU A 396 8.81 8.39 8.20
CA GLU A 396 8.78 8.45 9.65
C GLU A 396 9.37 9.78 10.12
N VAL A 397 8.59 10.54 10.90
CA VAL A 397 8.99 11.81 11.49
C VAL A 397 9.14 11.62 13.00
N THR A 398 10.35 11.76 13.51
CA THR A 398 10.63 11.66 14.95
C THR A 398 11.41 12.87 15.45
N ASP A 399 11.21 13.21 16.72
CA ASP A 399 12.04 14.20 17.40
C ASP A 399 13.07 13.47 18.29
N ALA A 400 14.25 13.21 17.73
CA ALA A 400 15.35 12.60 18.45
C ALA A 400 15.96 13.60 19.44
N ALA A 401 15.37 13.72 20.63
CA ALA A 401 16.04 14.40 21.74
C ALA A 401 17.42 13.75 21.93
N SER A 402 18.48 14.56 21.97
CA SER A 402 19.87 14.08 22.08
C SER A 402 19.96 13.05 23.20
N SER A 403 20.39 11.85 22.83
CA SER A 403 20.46 10.64 23.64
C SER A 403 21.09 10.84 25.02
N ASP A 404 20.34 10.54 26.09
CA ASP A 404 20.81 9.53 27.03
C ASP A 404 20.26 8.20 26.52
N ALA A 405 21.09 7.50 25.74
CA ALA A 405 20.73 6.27 25.06
C ALA A 405 20.46 5.14 26.08
N VAL A 406 19.19 4.78 26.24
CA VAL A 406 18.83 3.40 26.57
C VAL A 406 18.45 2.75 25.24
N SER A 407 19.35 1.91 24.76
CA SER A 407 19.17 1.01 23.62
C SER A 407 17.77 0.39 23.63
N SER A 408 16.99 0.73 22.59
CA SER A 408 15.79 0.01 22.19
C SER A 408 16.10 -0.92 21.01
N ASP A 409 17.26 -1.58 21.03
CA ASP A 409 17.46 -2.83 20.30
C ASP A 409 16.79 -3.96 21.09
N ALA A 410 15.47 -4.08 20.96
CA ALA A 410 14.77 -5.32 21.28
C ALA A 410 13.41 -5.38 20.57
N VAL A 411 13.26 -6.41 19.73
CA VAL A 411 12.01 -7.00 19.23
C VAL A 411 11.38 -6.36 17.99
N LEU A 412 12.07 -6.45 16.86
CA LEU A 412 11.43 -6.52 15.53
C LEU A 412 12.14 -7.59 14.68
N SER A 413 12.01 -8.85 15.07
CA SER A 413 12.26 -9.99 14.19
C SER A 413 11.63 -11.26 14.77
N ASP A 414 10.30 -11.35 14.72
CA ASP A 414 9.65 -12.66 14.65
C ASP A 414 8.21 -12.49 14.17
N ALA A 415 8.01 -12.54 12.86
CA ALA A 415 6.80 -13.09 12.24
C ALA A 415 6.99 -13.26 10.72
N VAL A 416 6.77 -14.50 10.27
CA VAL A 416 6.42 -14.95 8.91
C VAL A 416 7.58 -15.10 7.90
N LEU A 417 8.41 -16.11 8.12
CA LEU A 417 8.91 -16.92 7.00
C LEU A 417 7.81 -17.89 6.58
N SER A 418 7.46 -17.81 5.30
CA SER A 418 6.49 -18.66 4.63
C SER A 418 6.91 -20.13 4.67
N ASP A 419 6.03 -20.97 5.21
CA ASP A 419 6.14 -22.41 5.13
C ASP A 419 5.59 -22.91 3.79
N ALA A 420 6.51 -23.46 2.99
CA ALA A 420 6.24 -24.27 1.81
C ALA A 420 7.35 -25.34 1.72
N VAL A 421 7.09 -26.47 2.37
CA VAL A 421 7.51 -27.85 2.08
C VAL A 421 8.77 -28.04 1.20
N SER A 422 9.84 -28.54 1.82
CA SER A 422 10.71 -29.59 1.24
C SER A 422 11.46 -30.35 2.35
N SER A 423 11.08 -31.64 2.51
CA SER A 423 11.74 -32.83 3.08
C SER A 423 12.89 -32.75 4.11
N GLU A 424 12.74 -33.55 5.16
CA GLU A 424 13.65 -33.80 6.30
C GLU A 424 14.95 -34.60 6.00
N ASN A 425 15.96 -34.36 6.87
CA ASN A 425 17.10 -35.17 7.33
C ASN A 425 18.46 -35.18 6.58
N ALA A 426 19.45 -34.45 7.14
CA ALA A 426 20.83 -34.92 7.44
C ALA A 426 21.57 -33.92 8.39
N PRO A 427 22.63 -34.33 9.14
CA PRO A 427 22.94 -33.84 10.48
C PRO A 427 23.80 -32.57 10.56
N SER A 428 23.71 -31.94 11.74
CA SER A 428 24.43 -30.75 12.19
C SER A 428 25.95 -30.92 12.26
N ASP A 429 26.69 -29.95 11.72
CA ASP A 429 27.98 -29.50 12.28
C ASP A 429 28.37 -28.11 11.73
N GLY A 430 28.67 -27.17 12.64
CA GLY A 430 29.66 -26.10 12.38
C GLY A 430 29.19 -24.65 12.11
N ALA A 431 29.09 -23.88 13.21
CA ALA A 431 29.37 -22.43 13.37
C ALA A 431 28.53 -21.35 12.63
N PRO A 432 28.05 -20.30 13.33
CA PRO A 432 27.31 -19.19 12.72
C PRO A 432 28.27 -18.21 12.04
N SER A 433 27.87 -17.69 10.87
CA SER A 433 28.46 -16.51 10.25
C SER A 433 27.38 -15.43 10.15
N ASP A 434 27.71 -14.22 10.62
CA ASP A 434 26.84 -13.06 10.72
C ASP A 434 26.34 -12.61 9.33
N GLY A 435 25.03 -12.77 9.09
CA GLY A 435 24.32 -12.20 7.94
C GLY A 435 23.70 -10.87 8.32
N THR A 436 24.27 -9.78 7.83
CA THR A 436 23.83 -8.40 8.05
C THR A 436 22.60 -8.10 7.20
N SER A 437 21.51 -7.62 7.82
CA SER A 437 20.42 -6.96 7.11
C SER A 437 20.97 -5.71 6.42
N SER A 438 20.75 -5.57 5.10
CA SER A 438 21.12 -4.32 4.42
C SER A 438 20.05 -3.27 4.71
N ASP A 439 20.17 -2.59 5.85
CA ASP A 439 19.57 -1.28 6.04
C ASP A 439 20.21 -0.33 5.02
N ARG A 440 19.52 -0.09 3.92
CA ARG A 440 19.92 0.96 2.97
C ARG A 440 19.45 2.30 3.52
N ALA A 441 20.02 2.70 4.65
CA ALA A 441 19.88 4.04 5.20
C ALA A 441 20.60 5.02 4.25
N THR A 442 19.83 5.64 3.36
CA THR A 442 20.28 6.89 2.74
C THR A 442 20.04 7.98 3.78
N ALA A 443 21.11 8.36 4.48
CA ALA A 443 21.07 9.52 5.37
C ALA A 443 20.82 10.76 4.50
N ALA A 444 19.55 11.17 4.45
CA ALA A 444 19.16 12.44 3.88
C ALA A 444 19.66 13.57 4.80
N ASP A 445 20.20 14.59 4.16
CA ASP A 445 20.68 15.88 4.64
C ASP A 445 20.18 16.28 6.04
N SER A 446 21.08 16.35 7.03
CA SER A 446 20.79 16.92 8.34
C SER A 446 20.71 18.45 8.25
N THR A 447 19.62 18.96 7.68
CA THR A 447 19.32 20.39 7.62
C THR A 447 18.42 20.77 8.79
N SER A 448 18.84 21.74 9.62
CA SER A 448 18.09 22.74 10.43
C SER A 448 16.64 22.50 10.92
N SER A 449 16.04 21.31 10.84
CA SER A 449 14.59 21.08 10.96
C SER A 449 14.15 20.48 12.28
N GLY A 450 15.07 20.09 13.18
CA GLY A 450 14.78 19.48 14.49
C GLY A 450 14.15 18.08 14.45
N ALA A 451 13.35 17.81 13.43
CA ALA A 451 12.77 16.52 13.11
C ALA A 451 13.77 15.66 12.32
N GLU A 452 13.89 14.40 12.72
CA GLU A 452 14.55 13.35 11.97
C GLU A 452 13.54 12.67 11.05
N ILE A 453 13.87 12.59 9.76
CA ILE A 453 13.01 12.08 8.71
C ILE A 453 13.67 10.82 8.12
N ARG A 454 12.97 9.68 8.16
CA ARG A 454 13.46 8.41 7.60
C ARG A 454 12.40 7.75 6.73
N THR A 455 12.77 7.31 5.54
CA THR A 455 11.90 6.46 4.72
C THR A 455 11.94 5.02 5.24
N ILE A 456 10.78 4.44 5.50
CA ILE A 456 10.64 3.04 5.91
C ILE A 456 9.94 2.28 4.78
N THR A 457 10.46 1.10 4.44
CA THR A 457 9.85 0.17 3.50
C THR A 457 9.68 -1.18 4.19
N THR A 458 8.47 -1.75 4.16
CA THR A 458 8.17 -3.00 4.88
C THR A 458 7.16 -3.85 4.08
N PRO A 459 7.42 -5.16 3.91
CA PRO A 459 6.40 -6.06 3.37
C PRO A 459 5.26 -6.21 4.38
N VAL A 460 4.02 -6.01 3.93
CA VAL A 460 2.83 -6.15 4.79
C VAL A 460 2.38 -7.60 4.83
N PHE A 461 2.20 -8.21 3.66
CA PHE A 461 1.92 -9.62 3.51
C PHE A 461 2.29 -10.10 2.11
N GLY A 462 2.47 -11.42 1.98
CA GLY A 462 2.60 -12.11 0.71
C GLY A 462 1.51 -13.17 0.57
N LEU A 463 0.92 -13.27 -0.63
CA LEU A 463 -0.10 -14.26 -0.94
C LEU A 463 0.24 -15.01 -2.22
N LEU A 464 0.31 -16.34 -2.13
CA LEU A 464 0.26 -17.21 -3.30
C LEU A 464 -1.16 -17.18 -3.87
N THR A 465 -1.32 -16.82 -5.15
CA THR A 465 -2.64 -16.72 -5.79
C THR A 465 -3.38 -18.06 -5.77
N ALA A 466 -2.65 -19.17 -5.85
CA ALA A 466 -3.19 -20.54 -5.73
C ALA A 466 -3.75 -20.88 -4.33
N ARG A 467 -3.37 -20.11 -3.29
CA ARG A 467 -3.92 -20.24 -1.94
C ARG A 467 -5.10 -19.29 -1.69
N ALA A 468 -5.57 -18.55 -2.71
CA ALA A 468 -6.80 -17.78 -2.58
C ALA A 468 -8.00 -18.70 -2.36
N ASP A 469 -8.98 -18.21 -1.59
CA ASP A 469 -10.22 -18.90 -1.32
C ASP A 469 -11.02 -19.13 -2.60
N PRO A 470 -11.56 -20.35 -2.80
CA PRO A 470 -12.54 -20.59 -3.82
C PRO A 470 -13.75 -19.64 -3.67
N PRO A 471 -14.30 -19.11 -4.78
CA PRO A 471 -15.50 -18.30 -4.73
C PRO A 471 -16.66 -19.03 -4.04
N GLY A 472 -17.31 -18.36 -3.08
CA GLY A 472 -18.43 -18.93 -2.32
C GLY A 472 -18.03 -19.80 -1.12
N THR A 473 -16.75 -19.78 -0.71
CA THR A 473 -16.29 -20.43 0.52
C THR A 473 -17.11 -19.95 1.73
N PRO A 474 -17.68 -20.86 2.56
CA PRO A 474 -18.42 -20.50 3.77
C PRO A 474 -17.54 -19.79 4.81
N GLY A 475 -18.05 -18.74 5.45
CA GLY A 475 -17.35 -17.98 6.48
C GLY A 475 -16.68 -16.69 5.95
N PRO A 476 -15.84 -16.02 6.77
CA PRO A 476 -15.14 -14.80 6.38
C PRO A 476 -14.17 -15.11 5.24
N GLN A 477 -14.34 -14.50 4.07
CA GLN A 477 -13.46 -14.68 2.91
C GLN A 477 -12.22 -13.79 3.06
N VAL A 478 -11.03 -14.41 3.12
CA VAL A 478 -9.77 -13.73 3.43
C VAL A 478 -9.17 -13.14 2.17
N ALA A 479 -9.11 -13.95 1.13
CA ALA A 479 -8.62 -13.56 -0.16
C ALA A 479 -9.36 -14.36 -1.23
N VAL A 480 -10.05 -13.72 -2.17
CA VAL A 480 -10.77 -14.41 -3.26
C VAL A 480 -10.24 -13.89 -4.57
N LEU A 481 -9.71 -14.79 -5.40
CA LEU A 481 -9.33 -14.47 -6.77
C LEU A 481 -10.47 -14.89 -7.69
N GLN A 482 -11.06 -13.91 -8.38
CA GLN A 482 -12.10 -14.18 -9.36
C GLN A 482 -11.97 -13.23 -10.54
N ASN A 483 -11.88 -13.79 -11.75
CA ASN A 483 -11.82 -13.02 -13.00
C ASN A 483 -10.65 -12.00 -13.04
N GLY A 484 -9.48 -12.37 -12.51
CA GLY A 484 -8.32 -11.46 -12.43
C GLY A 484 -8.39 -10.38 -11.35
N ILE A 485 -9.39 -10.43 -10.46
CA ILE A 485 -9.48 -9.53 -9.30
C ILE A 485 -9.28 -10.34 -8.03
N LEU A 486 -8.19 -10.04 -7.32
CA LEU A 486 -7.92 -10.55 -5.98
C LEU A 486 -8.53 -9.60 -4.95
N THR A 487 -9.62 -9.99 -4.31
CA THR A 487 -10.19 -9.25 -3.17
C THR A 487 -9.57 -9.76 -1.88
N PHE A 488 -9.13 -8.90 -0.97
CA PHE A 488 -8.53 -9.31 0.30
C PHE A 488 -9.04 -8.52 1.50
N SER A 489 -8.95 -9.12 2.69
CA SER A 489 -9.25 -8.47 3.98
C SER A 489 -8.42 -9.08 5.11
N THR A 490 -7.57 -8.27 5.75
CA THR A 490 -6.78 -8.72 6.90
C THR A 490 -7.65 -8.92 8.14
N GLN A 491 -8.77 -8.20 8.27
CA GLN A 491 -9.73 -8.42 9.36
C GLN A 491 -10.43 -9.76 9.21
N ALA A 492 -10.91 -10.09 8.00
CA ALA A 492 -11.51 -11.39 7.74
C ALA A 492 -10.51 -12.53 7.99
N SER A 493 -9.22 -12.27 7.75
CA SER A 493 -8.14 -13.20 8.07
C SER A 493 -8.00 -13.45 9.56
N GLU A 494 -8.03 -12.40 10.38
CA GLU A 494 -7.95 -12.52 11.84
C GLU A 494 -9.19 -13.22 12.42
N ASP A 495 -10.38 -12.87 11.91
CA ASP A 495 -11.63 -13.50 12.28
C ASP A 495 -11.61 -15.01 11.95
N ARG A 496 -11.12 -15.36 10.76
CA ARG A 496 -10.97 -16.76 10.34
C ARG A 496 -9.92 -17.49 11.16
N ALA A 497 -8.76 -16.89 11.43
CA ALA A 497 -7.72 -17.50 12.24
C ALA A 497 -8.23 -17.79 13.66
N THR A 498 -9.02 -16.88 14.25
CA THR A 498 -9.66 -17.07 15.54
C THR A 498 -10.68 -18.23 15.51
N ALA A 499 -11.53 -18.28 14.48
CA ALA A 499 -12.49 -19.37 14.30
C ALA A 499 -11.79 -20.73 14.10
N ALA A 500 -10.73 -20.76 13.29
CA ALA A 500 -9.91 -21.94 13.03
C ALA A 500 -9.21 -22.42 14.31
N GLY A 501 -8.65 -21.52 15.13
CA GLY A 501 -8.05 -21.85 16.41
C GLY A 501 -9.04 -22.48 17.40
N ASN A 502 -10.26 -21.95 17.45
CA ASN A 502 -11.34 -22.54 18.26
C ASN A 502 -11.75 -23.93 17.74
N ALA A 503 -11.86 -24.10 16.42
CA ALA A 503 -12.18 -25.38 15.79
C ALA A 503 -11.08 -26.42 15.99
N ALA A 504 -9.80 -26.02 15.89
CA ALA A 504 -8.66 -26.90 16.13
C ALA A 504 -8.62 -27.40 17.58
N ARG A 505 -8.86 -26.52 18.57
CA ARG A 505 -9.00 -26.93 19.98
C ARG A 505 -10.12 -27.96 20.17
N ALA A 506 -11.27 -27.73 19.56
CA ALA A 506 -12.39 -28.68 19.61
C ALA A 506 -12.05 -30.02 18.93
N ALA A 507 -11.34 -30.00 17.80
CA ALA A 507 -10.89 -31.21 17.11
C ALA A 507 -9.83 -31.99 17.90
N ASP A 508 -8.92 -31.31 18.59
CA ASP A 508 -7.96 -31.91 19.52
C ASP A 508 -8.66 -32.56 20.72
N ASP A 509 -9.68 -31.92 21.27
CA ASP A 509 -10.51 -32.50 22.33
C ASP A 509 -11.23 -33.77 21.84
N GLN A 510 -11.84 -33.73 20.64
CA GLN A 510 -12.44 -34.91 20.00
C GLN A 510 -11.43 -36.03 19.74
N SER A 511 -10.21 -35.68 19.30
CA SER A 511 -9.13 -36.64 19.09
C SER A 511 -8.74 -37.34 20.39
N ARG A 512 -8.59 -36.56 21.47
CA ARG A 512 -8.28 -37.10 22.81
C ARG A 512 -9.41 -37.98 23.36
N GLU A 513 -10.67 -37.58 23.19
CA GLU A 513 -11.84 -38.38 23.56
C GLU A 513 -11.89 -39.69 22.77
N ALA A 514 -11.67 -39.64 21.44
CA ALA A 514 -11.66 -40.81 20.58
C ALA A 514 -10.49 -41.77 20.87
N GLN A 515 -9.32 -41.24 21.23
CA GLN A 515 -8.17 -42.04 21.70
C GLN A 515 -8.47 -42.73 23.04
N ALA A 516 -9.09 -42.02 23.99
CA ALA A 516 -9.52 -42.60 25.26
C ALA A 516 -10.56 -43.70 25.06
N ALA A 517 -11.54 -43.50 24.17
CA ALA A 517 -12.52 -44.50 23.78
C ALA A 517 -11.86 -45.72 23.12
N ALA A 518 -10.90 -45.52 22.21
CA ALA A 518 -10.15 -46.59 21.58
C ALA A 518 -9.36 -47.43 22.61
N ALA A 519 -8.74 -46.78 23.60
CA ALA A 519 -8.02 -47.46 24.69
C ALA A 519 -8.97 -48.27 25.59
N ALA A 520 -10.16 -47.73 25.89
CA ALA A 520 -11.19 -48.43 26.67
C ALA A 520 -11.73 -49.66 25.94
N SER A 521 -12.06 -49.54 24.64
CA SER A 521 -12.51 -50.67 23.82
C SER A 521 -11.42 -51.73 23.64
N ALA A 522 -10.15 -51.34 23.50
CA ALA A 522 -9.04 -52.30 23.45
C ALA A 522 -8.84 -53.06 24.78
N ALA A 523 -9.02 -52.38 25.92
CA ALA A 523 -8.98 -53.03 27.24
C ALA A 523 -10.18 -53.99 27.45
N ALA A 524 -11.37 -53.62 26.95
CA ALA A 524 -12.56 -54.48 26.97
C ALA A 524 -12.38 -55.71 26.06
N ALA A 525 -11.82 -55.54 24.85
CA ALA A 525 -11.50 -56.64 23.94
C ALA A 525 -10.54 -57.64 24.59
N LYS A 526 -9.48 -57.15 25.25
CA LYS A 526 -8.55 -57.99 26.01
C LYS A 526 -9.24 -58.76 27.14
N THR A 527 -10.12 -58.09 27.88
CA THR A 527 -10.87 -58.73 28.98
C THR A 527 -11.83 -59.82 28.48
N ALA A 528 -12.52 -59.58 27.36
CA ALA A 528 -13.40 -60.57 26.73
C ALA A 528 -12.62 -61.78 26.18
N ALA A 529 -11.45 -61.54 25.58
CA ALA A 529 -10.54 -62.59 25.13
C ALA A 529 -10.03 -63.44 26.30
N ASP A 530 -9.66 -62.82 27.42
CA ASP A 530 -9.22 -63.52 28.65
C ASP A 530 -10.37 -64.36 29.27
N GLN A 531 -11.63 -64.00 29.02
CA GLN A 531 -12.83 -64.73 29.47
C GLN A 531 -13.33 -65.80 28.48
N GLY A 532 -12.73 -65.89 27.28
CA GLY A 532 -13.11 -66.84 26.24
C GLY A 532 -14.34 -66.48 25.41
N ASP A 533 -14.81 -65.23 25.46
CA ASP A 533 -15.92 -64.72 24.65
C ASP A 533 -15.39 -64.07 23.36
N VAL A 534 -15.29 -64.87 22.29
CA VAL A 534 -14.71 -64.48 21.00
C VAL A 534 -15.56 -63.42 20.29
N ASP A 535 -16.89 -63.55 20.33
CA ASP A 535 -17.81 -62.62 19.66
C ASP A 535 -17.80 -61.23 20.33
N ALA A 536 -17.59 -61.17 21.65
CA ALA A 536 -17.39 -59.90 22.35
C ALA A 536 -16.00 -59.29 22.07
N ALA A 537 -14.94 -60.10 22.00
CA ALA A 537 -13.60 -59.64 21.68
C ALA A 537 -13.51 -59.03 20.27
N ASP A 538 -14.13 -59.67 19.27
CA ASP A 538 -14.15 -59.18 17.89
C ASP A 538 -14.93 -57.86 17.76
N ARG A 539 -16.09 -57.73 18.42
CA ARG A 539 -16.85 -56.48 18.45
C ARG A 539 -16.07 -55.33 19.08
N HIS A 540 -15.47 -55.54 20.25
CA HIS A 540 -14.68 -54.49 20.91
C HIS A 540 -13.40 -54.13 20.15
N THR A 541 -12.82 -55.08 19.40
CA THR A 541 -11.68 -54.81 18.51
C THR A 541 -12.11 -53.93 17.33
N ALA A 542 -13.26 -54.21 16.70
CA ALA A 542 -13.81 -53.36 15.63
C ALA A 542 -14.13 -51.93 16.14
N GLU A 543 -14.69 -51.80 17.33
CA GLU A 543 -14.95 -50.50 17.99
C GLU A 543 -13.65 -49.71 18.26
N ALA A 544 -12.58 -50.39 18.68
CA ALA A 544 -11.28 -49.77 18.92
C ALA A 544 -10.64 -49.26 17.61
N VAL A 545 -10.74 -50.03 16.52
CA VAL A 545 -10.25 -49.63 15.19
C VAL A 545 -11.03 -48.42 14.66
N ALA A 546 -12.36 -48.43 14.77
CA ALA A 546 -13.20 -47.31 14.35
C ALA A 546 -12.91 -46.03 15.16
N SER A 547 -12.75 -46.15 16.47
CA SER A 547 -12.41 -45.01 17.35
C SER A 547 -11.02 -44.46 17.04
N ARG A 548 -10.06 -45.31 16.69
CA ARG A 548 -8.71 -44.91 16.28
C ARG A 548 -8.69 -44.22 14.92
N ALA A 549 -9.50 -44.68 13.96
CA ALA A 549 -9.68 -43.99 12.68
C ALA A 549 -10.30 -42.60 12.87
N SER A 550 -11.33 -42.48 13.73
CA SER A 550 -11.94 -41.20 14.11
C SER A 550 -10.93 -40.25 14.77
N ALA A 551 -10.07 -40.76 15.65
CA ALA A 551 -8.99 -39.96 16.25
C ALA A 551 -7.98 -39.43 15.22
N VAL A 552 -7.59 -40.26 14.25
CA VAL A 552 -6.68 -39.83 13.16
C VAL A 552 -7.35 -38.76 12.30
N GLU A 553 -8.64 -38.92 11.99
CA GLU A 553 -9.39 -37.94 11.21
C GLU A 553 -9.56 -36.60 11.96
N ALA A 554 -9.85 -36.64 13.27
CA ALA A 554 -9.92 -35.45 14.12
C ALA A 554 -8.55 -34.75 14.25
N ALA A 555 -7.47 -35.51 14.43
CA ALA A 555 -6.11 -34.97 14.44
C ALA A 555 -5.72 -34.33 13.10
N ALA A 556 -6.12 -34.94 11.98
CA ALA A 556 -5.90 -34.36 10.65
C ALA A 556 -6.64 -33.03 10.46
N ARG A 557 -7.88 -32.91 11.00
CA ARG A 557 -8.62 -31.63 11.00
C ARG A 557 -7.97 -30.56 11.87
N ALA A 558 -7.40 -30.94 13.01
CA ALA A 558 -6.70 -30.02 13.91
C ALA A 558 -5.40 -29.46 13.29
N ALA A 559 -4.77 -30.23 12.38
CA ALA A 559 -3.51 -29.86 11.73
C ALA A 559 -3.65 -28.86 10.56
N VAL A 560 -4.86 -28.46 10.16
CA VAL A 560 -5.08 -27.55 9.04
C VAL A 560 -4.75 -26.11 9.44
N VAL A 561 -3.69 -25.55 8.84
CA VAL A 561 -3.30 -24.13 9.04
C VAL A 561 -4.03 -23.26 8.02
N PRO A 562 -4.85 -22.27 8.45
CA PRO A 562 -5.52 -21.36 7.53
C PRO A 562 -4.52 -20.39 6.89
N VAL A 563 -4.87 -19.86 5.72
CA VAL A 563 -4.18 -18.70 5.13
C VAL A 563 -4.36 -17.50 6.06
N VAL A 564 -3.25 -16.86 6.47
CA VAL A 564 -3.27 -15.69 7.34
C VAL A 564 -2.63 -14.50 6.63
N LEU A 565 -3.43 -13.46 6.41
CA LEU A 565 -2.98 -12.12 6.05
C LEU A 565 -2.93 -11.28 7.32
N HIS A 566 -1.72 -10.87 7.71
CA HIS A 566 -1.55 -10.04 8.88
C HIS A 566 -1.97 -8.60 8.60
N ARG A 567 -2.55 -7.95 9.62
CA ARG A 567 -2.68 -6.50 9.66
C ARG A 567 -1.29 -5.86 9.68
N HIS A 568 -1.20 -4.61 9.23
CA HIS A 568 0.07 -3.88 9.25
C HIS A 568 0.35 -3.35 10.66
N GLU A 569 1.41 -3.82 11.30
CA GLU A 569 1.85 -3.37 12.64
C GLU A 569 2.88 -2.24 12.54
N PHE A 570 2.64 -1.14 13.27
CA PHE A 570 3.54 0.01 13.35
C PHE A 570 4.31 0.10 14.68
N GLY A 571 3.86 -0.64 15.72
CA GLY A 571 4.45 -0.60 17.07
C GLY A 571 4.08 0.63 17.90
N ASP A 572 3.39 1.62 17.33
CA ASP A 572 2.91 2.81 18.02
C ASP A 572 1.54 3.28 17.51
N THR A 573 1.01 4.33 18.13
CA THR A 573 -0.34 4.87 17.86
C THR A 573 -0.33 6.07 16.91
N ARG A 574 0.79 6.40 16.27
CA ARG A 574 0.97 7.64 15.51
C ARG A 574 0.23 7.61 14.17
N HIS A 575 -0.10 8.80 13.68
CA HIS A 575 -0.54 9.02 12.31
C HIS A 575 0.63 8.88 11.35
N ARG A 576 0.38 8.19 10.23
CA ARG A 576 1.27 8.10 9.05
C ARG A 576 0.47 8.21 7.76
N THR A 577 1.05 8.87 6.76
CA THR A 577 0.63 8.71 5.36
C THR A 577 1.45 7.58 4.73
N VAL A 578 0.80 6.44 4.45
CA VAL A 578 1.46 5.24 3.95
C VAL A 578 1.14 5.02 2.48
N ARG A 579 2.17 4.77 1.67
CA ARG A 579 2.09 4.41 0.26
C ARG A 579 2.17 2.90 0.14
N TYR A 580 1.05 2.26 -0.20
CA TYR A 580 1.01 0.82 -0.43
C TYR A 580 1.10 0.52 -1.92
N HIS A 581 2.00 -0.37 -2.34
CA HIS A 581 2.08 -0.82 -3.73
C HIS A 581 2.09 -2.36 -3.81
N PRO A 582 1.41 -2.95 -4.80
CA PRO A 582 1.44 -4.39 -5.02
C PRO A 582 2.66 -4.78 -5.88
N VAL A 583 3.33 -5.87 -5.51
CA VAL A 583 4.40 -6.50 -6.30
C VAL A 583 3.91 -7.87 -6.74
N ALA A 584 3.71 -8.05 -8.05
CA ALA A 584 3.27 -9.32 -8.62
C ALA A 584 4.49 -10.14 -9.07
N GLY A 585 4.57 -11.40 -8.64
CA GLY A 585 5.60 -12.36 -9.05
C GLY A 585 5.08 -13.35 -10.09
N SER A 586 5.93 -13.68 -11.07
CA SER A 586 5.62 -14.69 -12.08
C SER A 586 5.36 -16.06 -11.44
N ARG A 587 4.33 -16.77 -11.91
CA ARG A 587 4.09 -18.17 -11.53
C ARG A 587 5.09 -19.16 -12.12
N PHE A 588 5.87 -18.71 -13.09
CA PHE A 588 6.80 -19.56 -13.84
C PHE A 588 8.24 -19.39 -13.36
N GLY A 589 8.45 -18.92 -12.12
CA GLY A 589 9.80 -18.70 -11.57
C GLY A 589 10.73 -19.91 -11.74
N ASP A 590 10.21 -21.12 -11.53
CA ASP A 590 10.95 -22.38 -11.67
C ASP A 590 11.35 -22.72 -13.12
N CYS A 591 10.80 -22.02 -14.12
CA CYS A 591 11.17 -22.15 -15.54
C CYS A 591 12.34 -21.24 -15.94
N PHE A 592 12.80 -20.39 -15.03
CA PHE A 592 13.91 -19.46 -15.24
C PHE A 592 15.06 -19.80 -14.29
N PRO A 593 16.28 -19.31 -14.56
CA PRO A 593 17.41 -19.55 -13.67
C PRO A 593 17.11 -19.08 -12.23
N PRO A 594 17.48 -19.84 -11.20
CA PRO A 594 17.09 -19.57 -9.80
C PRO A 594 17.57 -18.19 -9.32
N GLN A 595 18.70 -17.69 -9.84
CA GLN A 595 19.22 -16.34 -9.56
C GLN A 595 18.26 -15.18 -9.94
N PHE A 596 17.25 -15.44 -10.77
CA PHE A 596 16.22 -14.45 -11.08
C PHE A 596 15.27 -14.23 -9.90
N ALA A 597 15.24 -15.16 -8.95
CA ALA A 597 14.53 -15.05 -7.69
C ALA A 597 15.42 -14.57 -6.52
N ASP A 598 16.69 -14.23 -6.78
CA ASP A 598 17.59 -13.73 -5.74
C ASP A 598 17.05 -12.42 -5.13
N PRO A 599 17.23 -12.20 -3.81
CA PRO A 599 16.80 -10.97 -3.16
C PRO A 599 17.38 -9.72 -3.85
N GLY A 600 16.52 -8.75 -4.16
CA GLY A 600 16.89 -7.50 -4.83
C GLY A 600 16.93 -7.59 -6.37
N ASN A 601 16.62 -8.75 -6.95
CA ASN A 601 16.41 -8.91 -8.38
C ASN A 601 14.92 -8.76 -8.73
N ASP A 602 14.59 -7.87 -9.67
CA ASP A 602 13.22 -7.63 -10.15
C ASP A 602 12.90 -8.40 -11.44
N ALA A 603 13.77 -9.34 -11.85
CA ALA A 603 13.63 -10.07 -13.10
C ALA A 603 12.29 -10.81 -13.21
N LEU A 604 11.73 -11.32 -12.11
CA LEU A 604 10.49 -12.09 -12.09
C LEU A 604 9.26 -11.32 -11.59
N THR A 605 9.42 -10.04 -11.26
CA THR A 605 8.38 -9.24 -10.62
C THR A 605 7.95 -8.05 -11.47
N VAL A 606 6.73 -7.59 -11.24
CA VAL A 606 6.19 -6.33 -11.77
C VAL A 606 5.57 -5.56 -10.62
N GLU A 607 6.03 -4.32 -10.45
CA GLU A 607 5.53 -3.41 -9.42
C GLU A 607 4.34 -2.60 -9.95
N GLY A 608 3.28 -2.52 -9.15
CA GLY A 608 2.12 -1.69 -9.41
C GLY A 608 2.26 -0.28 -8.85
N ALA A 609 1.41 0.64 -9.31
CA ALA A 609 1.41 1.99 -8.79
C ALA A 609 1.06 2.01 -7.28
N ALA A 610 1.78 2.85 -6.52
CA ALA A 610 1.50 3.05 -5.11
C ALA A 610 0.20 3.84 -4.90
N GLN A 611 -0.59 3.40 -3.92
CA GLN A 611 -1.77 4.10 -3.42
C GLN A 611 -1.48 4.67 -2.03
N GLU A 612 -1.73 5.97 -1.85
CA GLU A 612 -1.65 6.62 -0.55
C GLU A 612 -2.85 6.28 0.33
N TYR A 613 -2.57 6.07 1.61
CA TYR A 613 -3.55 5.73 2.63
C TYR A 613 -3.19 6.41 3.95
N SER A 614 -4.11 7.24 4.46
CA SER A 614 -3.96 7.90 5.77
C SER A 614 -4.27 6.90 6.89
N VAL A 615 -3.25 6.53 7.66
CA VAL A 615 -3.38 5.75 8.88
C VAL A 615 -3.56 6.73 10.03
N LEU A 616 -4.80 6.90 10.51
CA LEU A 616 -5.14 7.87 11.56
C LEU A 616 -4.48 7.57 12.89
N SER A 617 -4.04 8.58 13.64
CA SER A 617 -3.56 8.42 15.02
C SER A 617 -4.65 7.81 15.90
N SER A 618 -4.29 6.81 16.71
CA SER A 618 -5.21 6.08 17.58
C SER A 618 -5.16 6.52 19.05
N ALA A 619 -4.27 7.45 19.40
CA ALA A 619 -4.17 8.03 20.73
C ALA A 619 -4.05 9.55 20.66
N ALA A 620 -4.55 10.23 21.70
CA ALA A 620 -4.42 11.67 21.83
C ALA A 620 -2.94 12.09 21.89
N PRO A 621 -2.57 13.22 21.26
CA PRO A 621 -1.25 13.81 21.41
C PRO A 621 -0.91 14.06 22.89
N THR A 622 0.38 14.04 23.22
CA THR A 622 0.86 14.45 24.56
C THR A 622 0.66 15.96 24.76
N ALA A 623 0.50 16.40 26.01
CA ALA A 623 0.33 17.83 26.29
C ALA A 623 1.55 18.65 25.84
N PRO A 624 1.37 19.88 25.30
CA PRO A 624 2.50 20.73 24.94
C PRO A 624 3.29 21.14 26.18
N ARG A 625 4.62 21.01 26.12
CA ARG A 625 5.53 21.41 27.20
C ARG A 625 5.92 22.87 27.04
N LEU A 626 4.99 23.77 27.38
CA LEU A 626 5.15 25.20 27.17
C LEU A 626 6.38 25.73 27.94
N LEU A 627 7.26 26.46 27.25
CA LEU A 627 8.39 27.16 27.86
C LEU A 627 8.01 28.59 28.22
N TYR A 628 7.65 29.39 27.22
CA TYR A 628 7.18 30.77 27.37
C TYR A 628 6.60 31.29 26.06
N CYS A 629 5.91 32.43 26.13
CA CYS A 629 5.37 33.15 24.97
C CYS A 629 6.00 34.55 24.89
N MET A 630 6.25 35.05 23.68
CA MET A 630 6.75 36.41 23.45
C MET A 630 5.91 37.12 22.39
N PRO A 631 5.59 38.42 22.56
CA PRO A 631 5.03 39.18 21.45
C PRO A 631 6.07 39.34 20.34
N THR A 632 5.62 39.23 19.09
CA THR A 632 6.45 39.45 17.91
C THR A 632 5.93 40.63 17.12
N LEU A 633 6.80 41.19 16.29
CA LEU A 633 6.44 42.25 15.37
C LEU A 633 7.04 41.96 14.00
N ALA A 634 6.30 42.33 12.96
CA ALA A 634 6.82 42.39 11.60
C ALA A 634 6.85 43.85 11.14
N ARG A 635 7.85 44.19 10.33
CA ARG A 635 7.99 45.53 9.73
C ARG A 635 7.91 45.41 8.22
N GLU A 636 7.12 46.27 7.61
CA GLU A 636 6.97 46.40 6.16
C GLU A 636 7.33 47.83 5.77
N ARG A 637 8.20 48.01 4.77
CA ARG A 637 8.51 49.32 4.20
C ARG A 637 7.86 49.41 2.83
N VAL A 638 7.06 50.45 2.62
CA VAL A 638 6.47 50.78 1.32
C VAL A 638 7.06 52.11 0.89
N ASP A 639 7.87 52.08 -0.16
CA ASP A 639 8.35 53.31 -0.79
C ASP A 639 7.22 53.87 -1.67
N ASP A 640 6.70 55.02 -1.28
CA ASP A 640 5.60 55.66 -1.99
C ASP A 640 6.14 56.43 -3.22
N PRO A 641 5.48 56.38 -4.39
CA PRO A 641 5.91 57.11 -5.59
C PRO A 641 6.05 58.64 -5.39
N SER A 642 5.43 59.22 -4.35
CA SER A 642 5.60 60.62 -3.97
C SER A 642 6.90 60.93 -3.22
N GLY A 643 7.78 59.94 -3.03
CA GLY A 643 9.02 60.07 -2.27
C GLY A 643 8.85 60.01 -0.75
N ALA A 644 7.66 59.61 -0.27
CA ALA A 644 7.40 59.38 1.14
C ALA A 644 7.90 57.98 1.55
N ILE A 645 8.49 57.88 2.73
CA ILE A 645 8.87 56.61 3.34
C ILE A 645 7.72 56.20 4.26
N VAL A 646 7.06 55.08 3.96
CA VAL A 646 6.00 54.51 4.80
C VAL A 646 6.53 53.23 5.44
N GLN A 647 6.53 53.18 6.77
CA GLN A 647 6.84 51.98 7.56
C GLN A 647 5.58 51.51 8.29
N ARG A 648 5.24 50.24 8.13
CA ARG A 648 4.14 49.58 8.85
C ARG A 648 4.70 48.55 9.80
N ARG A 649 4.40 48.70 11.09
CA ARG A 649 4.63 47.68 12.12
C ARG A 649 3.35 46.89 12.33
N ARG A 650 3.42 45.59 12.15
CA ARG A 650 2.39 44.62 12.57
C ARG A 650 2.75 44.11 13.95
N GLY A 651 1.90 44.31 14.95
CA GLY A 651 2.19 43.98 16.34
C GLY A 651 1.38 42.81 16.93
N GLY A 652 0.37 42.33 16.20
CA GLY A 652 -0.51 41.22 16.59
C GLY A 652 0.15 39.85 16.64
N GLY A 653 1.48 39.75 16.59
CA GLY A 653 2.19 38.48 16.59
C GLY A 653 2.48 37.97 18.02
N ILE A 654 2.38 36.65 18.22
CA ILE A 654 2.80 35.95 19.43
C ILE A 654 3.61 34.71 19.01
N ARG A 655 4.86 34.61 19.47
CA ARG A 655 5.66 33.40 19.35
C ARG A 655 5.56 32.56 20.62
N VAL A 656 5.18 31.31 20.46
CA VAL A 656 5.07 30.32 21.54
C VAL A 656 6.25 29.36 21.45
N PHE A 657 7.06 29.26 22.50
CA PHE A 657 8.17 28.29 22.57
C PHE A 657 7.76 27.06 23.37
N VAL A 658 8.12 25.87 22.87
CA VAL A 658 7.74 24.58 23.44
C VAL A 658 8.96 23.66 23.49
N ASP A 659 9.07 22.91 24.59
CA ASP A 659 10.14 21.95 24.83
C ASP A 659 9.97 20.66 24.00
N ARG A 660 11.09 19.98 23.76
CA ARG A 660 11.16 18.69 23.05
C ARG A 660 10.67 17.54 23.96
N PRO A 661 10.23 16.40 23.40
CA PRO A 661 10.06 16.09 21.98
C PRO A 661 8.70 16.54 21.39
N TRP A 662 8.65 16.75 20.07
CA TRP A 662 7.44 16.96 19.27
C TRP A 662 7.05 15.71 18.44
N TYR A 663 5.88 15.71 17.79
CA TYR A 663 5.33 14.60 16.98
C TYR A 663 4.91 13.35 17.79
N SER A 664 4.30 13.55 18.96
CA SER A 664 3.83 12.45 19.80
C SER A 664 2.71 11.60 19.16
N SER A 665 1.93 12.21 18.27
CA SER A 665 0.83 11.63 17.51
C SER A 665 1.16 11.44 16.02
N GLY A 666 2.42 11.62 15.63
CA GLY A 666 2.89 11.43 14.25
C GLY A 666 2.97 12.69 13.42
N GLU A 667 3.16 12.50 12.11
CA GLU A 667 3.27 13.56 11.11
C GLU A 667 2.05 14.48 11.14
N GLY A 668 2.24 15.79 10.90
CA GLY A 668 1.15 16.76 10.87
C GLY A 668 0.67 17.25 12.24
N GLU A 669 1.33 16.89 13.35
CA GLU A 669 1.03 17.42 14.69
C GLU A 669 1.24 18.95 14.77
N LEU A 670 0.16 19.69 15.04
CA LEU A 670 0.13 21.16 15.13
C LEU A 670 0.05 21.63 16.58
N LEU A 671 0.43 22.88 16.85
CA LEU A 671 0.00 23.58 18.07
C LEU A 671 -1.41 24.12 17.83
N GLY A 672 -2.36 23.72 18.66
CA GLY A 672 -3.75 24.17 18.62
C GLY A 672 -4.04 25.25 19.66
N VAL A 673 -4.72 26.32 19.24
CA VAL A 673 -5.33 27.32 20.15
C VAL A 673 -6.80 26.98 20.34
N VAL A 674 -7.21 26.78 21.59
CA VAL A 674 -8.58 26.37 21.95
C VAL A 674 -9.48 27.59 22.07
N LEU A 675 -10.59 27.59 21.31
CA LEU A 675 -11.57 28.66 21.24
C LEU A 675 -12.93 28.14 21.73
N GLY A 676 -13.57 28.90 22.62
CA GLY A 676 -14.88 28.58 23.19
C GLY A 676 -15.97 29.52 22.68
N GLU A 677 -17.19 29.31 23.18
CA GLU A 677 -18.22 30.34 23.11
C GLU A 677 -17.76 31.60 23.86
N PRO A 678 -18.21 32.81 23.44
CA PRO A 678 -17.83 34.05 24.11
C PRO A 678 -18.06 33.96 25.62
N PRO A 679 -17.05 34.32 26.45
CA PRO A 679 -17.18 34.22 27.89
C PRO A 679 -18.33 35.11 28.38
N GLY A 680 -19.15 34.59 29.29
CA GLY A 680 -20.29 35.30 29.88
C GLY A 680 -19.89 36.40 30.87
N GLY A 681 -18.59 36.68 31.03
CA GLY A 681 -18.05 37.69 31.95
C GLY A 681 -18.04 37.27 33.42
N ASP A 682 -18.25 35.97 33.72
CA ASP A 682 -18.14 35.42 35.07
C ASP A 682 -16.70 34.90 35.32
N PRO A 683 -15.89 35.56 36.16
CA PRO A 683 -14.52 35.12 36.48
C PRO A 683 -14.47 33.75 37.18
N GLY A 684 -15.59 33.27 37.74
CA GLY A 684 -15.72 31.94 38.35
C GLY A 684 -16.14 30.83 37.36
N SER A 685 -16.35 31.17 36.09
CA SER A 685 -16.75 30.21 35.07
C SER A 685 -15.69 29.13 34.88
N VAL A 686 -16.06 27.89 35.23
CA VAL A 686 -15.21 26.70 35.00
C VAL A 686 -14.90 26.54 33.50
N ARG A 687 -15.78 27.03 32.60
CA ARG A 687 -15.59 26.93 31.14
C ARG A 687 -14.44 27.81 30.65
N ASP A 688 -14.32 29.00 31.23
CA ASP A 688 -13.35 30.02 30.83
C ASP A 688 -11.91 29.56 31.15
N SER A 689 -11.74 28.62 32.07
CA SER A 689 -10.45 27.99 32.41
C SER A 689 -9.87 27.10 31.30
N TRP A 690 -10.66 26.70 30.30
CA TRP A 690 -10.23 25.73 29.26
C TRP A 690 -10.10 26.34 27.86
N VAL A 691 -10.38 27.62 27.71
CA VAL A 691 -10.42 28.31 26.41
C VAL A 691 -9.55 29.55 26.43
N THR A 692 -9.15 30.01 25.24
CA THR A 692 -8.38 31.22 25.05
C THR A 692 -9.24 32.43 25.38
N LEU A 693 -8.71 33.34 26.19
CA LEU A 693 -9.39 34.57 26.57
C LEU A 693 -8.61 35.80 26.13
N MET A 694 -9.34 36.85 25.78
CA MET A 694 -8.81 38.19 25.63
C MET A 694 -9.49 39.14 26.61
N GLY A 695 -8.70 39.93 27.29
CA GLY A 695 -9.13 40.94 28.24
C GLY A 695 -8.61 42.31 27.87
N ARG A 696 -9.39 43.34 28.20
CA ARG A 696 -8.92 44.74 28.12
C ARG A 696 -7.84 44.99 29.17
N ASP A 697 -6.95 45.92 28.86
CA ASP A 697 -6.07 46.48 29.89
C ASP A 697 -6.92 47.09 31.04
N PRO A 698 -6.63 46.74 32.31
CA PRO A 698 -7.37 47.24 33.45
C PRO A 698 -7.03 48.69 33.81
N VAL A 699 -5.84 49.17 33.42
CA VAL A 699 -5.37 50.55 33.63
C VAL A 699 -5.84 51.44 32.49
N HIS A 700 -5.71 50.96 31.24
CA HIS A 700 -6.05 51.72 30.05
C HIS A 700 -7.29 51.19 29.32
N ARG A 701 -8.28 52.06 29.11
CA ARG A 701 -9.38 51.70 28.21
C ARG A 701 -8.89 51.80 26.75
N SER A 702 -9.37 50.93 25.89
CA SER A 702 -9.18 50.99 24.43
C SER A 702 -10.47 50.54 23.74
N ALA A 703 -10.46 50.37 22.41
CA ALA A 703 -11.61 49.82 21.70
C ALA A 703 -12.05 48.47 22.32
N PRO A 704 -13.33 48.07 22.18
CA PRO A 704 -13.84 46.84 22.77
C PRO A 704 -13.02 45.60 22.39
N VAL A 705 -12.62 44.82 23.40
CA VAL A 705 -11.95 43.52 23.19
C VAL A 705 -13.02 42.45 22.96
N LEU A 706 -12.96 41.80 21.81
CA LEU A 706 -13.88 40.73 21.43
C LEU A 706 -13.37 39.37 21.91
N ALA A 707 -14.29 38.41 22.05
CA ALA A 707 -13.92 37.03 22.34
C ALA A 707 -13.17 36.40 21.16
N PRO A 708 -12.09 35.62 21.40
CA PRO A 708 -11.35 34.87 20.37
C PRO A 708 -12.25 34.07 19.41
N THR A 709 -12.08 34.29 18.10
CA THR A 709 -12.74 33.55 17.02
C THR A 709 -11.70 33.04 16.03
N PRO A 710 -12.00 32.01 15.22
CA PRO A 710 -11.05 31.48 14.25
C PRO A 710 -10.55 32.51 13.24
N ASP A 711 -11.38 33.49 12.87
CA ASP A 711 -11.04 34.51 11.87
C ASP A 711 -10.03 35.55 12.36
N MET A 712 -9.86 35.68 13.68
CA MET A 712 -8.80 36.52 14.24
C MET A 712 -7.41 35.90 14.14
N PHE A 713 -7.29 34.64 13.70
CA PHE A 713 -6.01 33.97 13.48
C PHE A 713 -5.77 33.75 11.98
N PRO A 714 -5.32 34.79 11.24
CA PRO A 714 -5.22 34.74 9.79
C PRO A 714 -4.21 33.72 9.26
N ASN A 715 -3.17 33.39 10.02
CA ASN A 715 -2.12 32.45 9.63
C ASN A 715 -2.33 31.01 10.15
N ALA A 716 -3.50 30.71 10.73
CA ALA A 716 -3.83 29.34 11.13
C ALA A 716 -3.98 28.44 9.88
N VAL A 717 -3.25 27.33 9.85
CA VAL A 717 -3.24 26.41 8.70
C VAL A 717 -4.38 25.40 8.73
N GLN A 718 -4.97 25.18 9.90
CA GLN A 718 -6.08 24.24 10.08
C GLN A 718 -7.12 24.81 11.06
N ARG A 719 -8.39 24.56 10.77
CA ARG A 719 -9.52 24.87 11.66
C ARG A 719 -10.32 23.59 11.90
N SER A 720 -10.48 23.20 13.16
CA SER A 720 -11.23 21.99 13.50
C SER A 720 -12.74 22.20 13.27
N GLY A 721 -13.47 21.09 13.10
CA GLY A 721 -14.89 21.07 13.44
C GLY A 721 -15.11 21.29 14.95
N LYS A 722 -16.34 21.05 15.43
CA LYS A 722 -16.60 21.07 16.88
C LYS A 722 -15.90 19.88 17.54
N LEU A 723 -14.89 20.18 18.36
CA LEU A 723 -14.21 19.20 19.21
C LEU A 723 -14.74 19.31 20.65
N SER A 724 -14.35 18.36 21.49
CA SER A 724 -14.80 18.30 22.88
C SER A 724 -13.60 18.24 23.82
N VAL A 725 -13.52 19.18 24.76
CA VAL A 725 -12.53 19.16 25.84
C VAL A 725 -13.18 18.51 27.08
N PRO A 726 -12.57 17.47 27.67
CA PRO A 726 -13.04 16.93 28.94
C PRO A 726 -12.83 17.94 30.07
N THR A 727 -13.90 18.30 30.80
CA THR A 727 -13.81 19.16 31.98
C THR A 727 -14.51 18.52 33.20
N PRO A 728 -14.23 18.94 34.44
CA PRO A 728 -14.91 18.43 35.63
C PRO A 728 -16.44 18.60 35.62
N THR A 729 -16.96 19.56 34.83
CA THR A 729 -18.39 19.85 34.72
C THR A 729 -19.05 19.20 33.49
N GLY A 730 -18.28 18.41 32.73
CA GLY A 730 -18.71 17.72 31.51
C GLY A 730 -17.90 18.10 30.26
N PRO A 731 -18.17 17.45 29.11
CA PRO A 731 -17.52 17.79 27.84
C PRO A 731 -17.88 19.22 27.40
N LEU A 732 -16.87 20.02 27.12
CA LEU A 732 -17.00 21.40 26.63
C LEU A 732 -16.78 21.42 25.10
N PRO A 733 -17.77 21.84 24.29
CA PRO A 733 -17.56 22.00 22.86
C PRO A 733 -16.63 23.19 22.58
N VAL A 734 -15.62 22.96 21.75
CA VAL A 734 -14.62 23.96 21.37
C VAL A 734 -14.31 23.91 19.88
N THR A 735 -13.68 24.96 19.37
CA THR A 735 -13.02 24.98 18.07
C THR A 735 -11.52 25.15 18.30
N VAL A 736 -10.69 24.43 17.55
CA VAL A 736 -9.24 24.53 17.63
C VAL A 736 -8.69 25.05 16.30
N VAL A 737 -7.80 26.03 16.38
CA VAL A 737 -7.05 26.53 15.22
C VAL A 737 -5.59 26.14 15.35
N GLY A 738 -5.03 25.52 14.30
CA GLY A 738 -3.73 24.87 14.31
C GLY A 738 -2.62 25.67 13.63
N PHE A 739 -1.42 25.62 14.18
CA PHE A 739 -0.21 26.28 13.68
C PHE A 739 0.93 25.26 13.52
N PRO A 740 1.70 25.31 12.40
CA PRO A 740 2.75 24.35 12.12
C PRO A 740 3.99 24.59 13.00
N PRO A 741 4.71 23.53 13.39
CA PRO A 741 5.94 23.65 14.17
C PRO A 741 7.09 24.25 13.36
N GLN A 742 7.90 25.08 14.00
CA GLN A 742 9.18 25.59 13.49
C GLN A 742 10.29 25.29 14.50
N PHE A 743 11.51 25.06 14.03
CA PHE A 743 12.63 24.68 14.89
C PHE A 743 13.61 25.82 15.10
N ASP A 744 13.94 26.09 16.36
CA ASP A 744 14.98 27.03 16.78
C ASP A 744 16.22 26.24 17.21
N ASP A 745 17.27 26.29 16.39
CA ASP A 745 18.56 25.63 16.60
C ASP A 745 19.59 26.52 17.29
N THR A 746 19.23 27.76 17.64
CA THR A 746 20.17 28.75 18.21
C THR A 746 20.54 28.44 19.65
N GLU A 747 19.68 27.72 20.39
CA GLU A 747 19.97 27.24 21.74
C GLU A 747 20.52 25.82 21.74
N LYS A 748 21.44 25.54 22.67
CA LYS A 748 22.03 24.21 22.84
C LYS A 748 20.93 23.22 23.24
N GLY A 749 20.65 22.27 22.35
CA GLY A 749 19.59 21.26 22.51
C GLY A 749 18.38 21.50 21.61
N GLY A 750 18.24 22.71 21.06
CA GLY A 750 17.15 23.12 20.17
C GLY A 750 15.77 23.11 20.84
N ARG A 751 14.82 23.85 20.27
CA ARG A 751 13.43 23.89 20.76
C ARG A 751 12.46 24.15 19.63
N TRP A 752 11.19 23.85 19.86
CA TRP A 752 10.13 24.16 18.91
C TRP A 752 9.52 25.52 19.22
N TYR A 753 9.11 26.24 18.18
CA TYR A 753 8.32 27.44 18.32
C TYR A 753 7.20 27.51 17.28
N PHE A 754 6.20 28.32 17.60
CA PHE A 754 5.01 28.52 16.78
C PHE A 754 4.70 30.01 16.72
N ASP A 755 4.52 30.54 15.51
CA ASP A 755 4.14 31.93 15.29
C ASP A 755 2.64 32.03 15.08
N LEU A 756 1.97 32.74 15.99
CA LEU A 756 0.54 33.02 15.95
C LEU A 756 0.37 34.47 15.53
N GLU A 757 -0.34 34.73 14.45
CA GLU A 757 -0.83 36.06 14.12
C GLU A 757 -2.24 36.24 14.68
N LEU A 758 -2.48 37.36 15.34
CA LEU A 758 -3.74 37.71 15.97
C LEU A 758 -4.20 39.10 15.49
N ASP A 759 -5.32 39.15 14.79
CA ASP A 759 -5.99 40.40 14.43
C ASP A 759 -6.82 40.91 15.62
N THR A 760 -6.26 41.88 16.36
CA THR A 760 -6.92 42.51 17.50
C THR A 760 -7.80 43.70 17.09
N GLY A 761 -7.92 44.00 15.80
CA GLY A 761 -8.59 45.21 15.31
C GLY A 761 -8.04 46.48 15.96
N ASP A 762 -8.93 47.31 16.51
CA ASP A 762 -8.57 48.58 17.15
C ASP A 762 -8.31 48.46 18.67
N ALA A 763 -8.33 47.25 19.23
CA ALA A 763 -7.97 47.04 20.64
C ALA A 763 -6.47 47.27 20.84
N CYS A 764 -6.13 48.30 21.60
CA CYS A 764 -4.74 48.62 21.91
C CYS A 764 -4.22 47.73 23.04
N MET A 765 -3.21 46.90 22.74
CA MET A 765 -2.49 46.03 23.69
C MET A 765 -3.39 45.21 24.63
N PRO A 766 -4.33 44.40 24.10
CA PRO A 766 -5.16 43.54 24.93
C PRO A 766 -4.30 42.49 25.65
N PHE A 767 -4.79 41.99 26.79
CA PHE A 767 -4.20 40.84 27.45
C PHE A 767 -4.75 39.55 26.84
N VAL A 768 -3.88 38.65 26.39
CA VAL A 768 -4.25 37.36 25.81
C VAL A 768 -3.78 36.24 26.74
N ARG A 769 -4.70 35.38 27.18
CA ARG A 769 -4.38 34.12 27.87
C ARG A 769 -4.66 32.97 26.91
N LEU A 770 -3.62 32.38 26.35
CA LEU A 770 -3.75 31.26 25.41
C LEU A 770 -4.09 29.96 26.16
N ALA A 771 -5.07 29.23 25.65
CA ALA A 771 -5.30 27.83 25.97
C ALA A 771 -4.79 26.99 24.81
N LEU A 772 -3.74 26.22 25.05
CA LEU A 772 -2.96 25.52 24.04
C LEU A 772 -3.13 24.01 24.17
N VAL A 773 -3.20 23.33 23.03
CA VAL A 773 -3.17 21.87 22.91
C VAL A 773 -2.18 21.48 21.82
N ARG A 774 -1.71 20.24 21.82
CA ARG A 774 -1.23 19.63 20.57
C ARG A 774 -2.45 19.10 19.82
N TYR A 775 -2.51 19.35 18.52
CA TYR A 775 -3.65 19.05 17.67
C TYR A 775 -3.22 18.19 16.48
N GLN A 776 -3.81 17.01 16.35
CA GLN A 776 -3.64 16.09 15.24
C GLN A 776 -4.97 16.01 14.47
N PRO A 777 -5.07 16.65 13.30
CA PRO A 777 -6.27 16.60 12.47
C PRO A 777 -6.61 15.19 12.00
N GLU A 778 -5.58 14.37 11.75
CA GLU A 778 -5.70 13.00 11.25
C GLU A 778 -5.67 11.99 12.40
N SER A 779 -6.61 12.15 13.33
CA SER A 779 -6.83 11.27 14.48
C SER A 779 -8.19 10.59 14.40
N ILE A 780 -8.33 9.44 15.06
CA ILE A 780 -9.65 8.86 15.30
C ILE A 780 -10.51 9.82 16.15
N PRO A 781 -11.85 9.78 16.02
CA PRO A 781 -12.74 10.67 16.76
C PRO A 781 -12.51 10.66 18.27
N GLY A 782 -12.35 11.85 18.86
CA GLY A 782 -12.10 12.05 20.29
C GLY A 782 -10.64 11.93 20.73
N GLN A 783 -9.70 11.69 19.80
CA GLN A 783 -8.25 11.63 20.05
C GLN A 783 -7.49 12.73 19.29
N GLU A 784 -8.17 13.78 18.84
CA GLU A 784 -7.58 14.84 18.02
C GLU A 784 -6.71 15.81 18.82
N ILE A 785 -6.99 16.00 20.11
CA ILE A 785 -6.35 17.02 20.93
C ILE A 785 -5.77 16.46 22.23
N SER A 786 -4.64 17.02 22.65
CA SER A 786 -4.07 16.78 23.97
C SER A 786 -4.89 17.43 25.10
N PRO A 787 -4.56 17.15 26.37
CA PRO A 787 -4.99 18.02 27.47
C PRO A 787 -4.60 19.48 27.24
N VAL A 788 -5.43 20.41 27.73
CA VAL A 788 -5.22 21.86 27.61
C VAL A 788 -4.13 22.31 28.57
N VAL A 789 -3.22 23.14 28.06
CA VAL A 789 -2.17 23.84 28.82
C VAL A 789 -2.39 25.34 28.68
N LEU A 790 -2.35 26.07 29.80
CA LEU A 790 -2.53 27.51 29.80
C LEU A 790 -1.17 28.21 29.70
N ALA A 791 -1.08 29.21 28.83
CA ALA A 791 0.05 30.12 28.80
C ALA A 791 -0.12 31.28 29.80
N ASP A 792 1.00 31.88 30.16
CA ASP A 792 1.02 33.17 30.84
C ASP A 792 0.38 34.27 29.96
N LEU A 793 -0.04 35.35 30.60
CA LEU A 793 -0.64 36.49 29.92
C LEU A 793 0.38 37.19 29.02
N VAL A 794 0.06 37.33 27.74
CA VAL A 794 0.87 38.05 26.75
C VAL A 794 0.10 39.28 26.27
N ARG A 795 0.81 40.38 26.03
CA ARG A 795 0.28 41.57 25.37
C ARG A 795 0.87 41.70 23.97
N PRO A 796 0.11 41.36 22.89
CA PRO A 796 0.52 41.72 21.54
C PRO A 796 0.71 43.24 21.42
N LEU A 797 1.63 43.62 20.56
CA LEU A 797 1.91 45.03 20.28
C LEU A 797 0.85 45.60 19.33
N PRO A 798 0.56 46.91 19.36
CA PRO A 798 -0.44 47.47 18.46
C PRO A 798 0.17 47.79 17.10
N ASP A 799 -0.64 47.70 16.05
CA ASP A 799 -0.20 48.10 14.70
C ASP A 799 0.15 49.59 14.63
N ARG A 800 1.19 49.94 13.87
CA ARG A 800 1.59 51.34 13.64
C ARG A 800 1.92 51.56 12.17
N GLU A 801 1.47 52.68 11.62
CA GLU A 801 1.89 53.20 10.32
C GLU A 801 2.60 54.53 10.54
N LEU A 802 3.91 54.55 10.28
CA LEU A 802 4.76 55.72 10.26
C LEU A 802 4.94 56.19 8.82
N THR A 803 4.68 57.46 8.55
CA THR A 803 4.97 58.10 7.27
C THR A 803 5.92 59.26 7.48
N VAL A 804 7.01 59.28 6.72
CA VAL A 804 8.01 60.35 6.73
C VAL A 804 8.13 60.92 5.33
N ARG A 805 7.88 62.23 5.18
CA ARG A 805 8.07 62.95 3.91
C ARG A 805 9.29 63.86 4.02
N PRO A 806 10.35 63.63 3.21
CA PRO A 806 11.50 64.52 3.13
C PRO A 806 11.13 65.94 2.67
N GLY A 807 11.82 66.94 3.20
CA GLY A 807 11.60 68.35 2.91
C GLY A 807 12.57 69.24 3.68
N PRO A 808 12.44 70.59 3.61
CA PRO A 808 13.24 71.51 4.43
C PRO A 808 13.04 71.30 5.94
N ALA A 809 11.88 70.75 6.33
CA ALA A 809 11.65 70.03 7.57
C ALA A 809 11.04 68.66 7.22
N LEU A 810 11.25 67.64 8.04
CA LEU A 810 10.62 66.33 7.85
C LEU A 810 9.19 66.37 8.33
N SER A 811 8.25 66.09 7.45
CA SER A 811 6.86 65.85 7.86
C SER A 811 6.73 64.41 8.35
N VAL A 812 6.44 64.24 9.64
CA VAL A 812 6.32 62.93 10.29
C VAL A 812 4.87 62.73 10.70
N SER A 813 4.33 61.53 10.46
CA SER A 813 3.04 61.13 11.02
C SER A 813 3.01 59.68 11.46
N VAL A 814 2.32 59.41 12.57
CA VAL A 814 2.10 58.06 13.13
C VAL A 814 0.60 57.82 13.31
N LYS A 815 0.13 56.65 12.86
CA LYS A 815 -1.28 56.22 13.01
C LYS A 815 -1.36 54.78 13.49
N GLY A 816 -2.32 54.46 14.36
CA GLY A 816 -2.56 53.08 14.81
C GLY A 816 -3.50 52.99 16.01
N PRO A 817 -3.89 51.78 16.45
CA PRO A 817 -4.73 51.58 17.63
C PRO A 817 -4.15 52.26 18.89
N SER A 818 -4.99 52.96 19.64
CA SER A 818 -4.60 53.69 20.86
C SER A 818 -5.65 53.54 21.97
N TRP A 819 -5.36 54.13 23.12
CA TRP A 819 -6.27 54.13 24.26
C TRP A 819 -7.45 55.09 24.06
N ASP A 820 -8.53 54.80 24.77
CA ASP A 820 -9.70 55.64 24.87
C ASP A 820 -9.36 56.86 25.74
N PRO A 821 -9.44 58.08 25.18
CA PRO A 821 -9.02 59.31 25.84
C PRO A 821 -9.95 59.74 26.98
N THR A 822 -11.14 59.15 27.08
CA THR A 822 -12.11 59.53 28.13
C THR A 822 -11.62 59.16 29.54
N ASP A 823 -10.82 58.09 29.66
CA ASP A 823 -10.34 57.53 30.93
C ASP A 823 -8.81 57.33 30.97
N SER A 824 -8.08 57.60 29.89
CA SER A 824 -6.63 57.40 29.79
C SER A 824 -5.96 58.55 29.06
N ALA A 825 -4.81 59.01 29.55
CA ALA A 825 -4.05 60.02 28.84
C ALA A 825 -3.51 59.44 27.51
N PRO A 826 -3.57 60.20 26.40
CA PRO A 826 -3.02 59.75 25.14
C PRO A 826 -1.51 59.52 25.25
N PRO A 827 -0.94 58.56 24.51
CA PRO A 827 0.49 58.31 24.52
C PRO A 827 1.25 59.54 24.00
N ARG A 828 2.47 59.74 24.51
CA ARG A 828 3.36 60.79 24.04
C ARG A 828 4.23 60.24 22.92
N ILE A 829 4.15 60.84 21.73
CA ILE A 829 4.97 60.45 20.58
C ILE A 829 5.96 61.56 20.25
N THR A 830 7.25 61.25 20.31
CA THR A 830 8.35 62.19 20.03
C THR A 830 9.14 61.70 18.82
N ALA A 831 9.46 62.60 17.91
CA ALA A 831 10.32 62.34 16.76
C ALA A 831 11.59 63.19 16.87
N VAL A 832 12.77 62.57 16.72
CA VAL A 832 14.06 63.23 16.87
C VAL A 832 15.05 62.70 15.84
N LEU A 833 15.95 63.55 15.34
CA LEU A 833 17.04 63.11 14.48
C LEU A 833 18.21 62.61 15.30
N GLN A 834 18.85 61.57 14.79
CA GLN A 834 20.14 61.09 15.28
C GLN A 834 21.15 61.16 14.13
N ARG A 835 22.38 61.55 14.47
CA ARG A 835 23.51 61.51 13.54
C ARG A 835 24.40 60.32 13.86
N ARG A 836 25.01 59.73 12.83
CA ARG A 836 26.00 58.70 13.02
C ARG A 836 27.33 59.29 13.51
N HIS A 837 27.88 58.73 14.59
CA HIS A 837 29.22 59.00 15.08
C HIS A 837 30.23 58.21 14.23
N ASP A 838 31.23 58.91 13.69
CA ASP A 838 32.23 58.36 12.75
C ASP A 838 33.19 57.35 13.40
N SER A 839 33.49 57.51 14.69
CA SER A 839 34.43 56.64 15.41
C SER A 839 33.84 55.35 16.00
N VAL A 840 32.52 55.13 15.91
CA VAL A 840 31.87 53.94 16.45
C VAL A 840 31.51 53.01 15.29
N THR A 841 32.13 51.84 15.24
CA THR A 841 31.96 50.86 14.15
C THR A 841 30.72 49.99 14.31
N ASP A 842 30.11 49.97 15.50
CA ASP A 842 28.91 49.18 15.80
C ASP A 842 27.64 49.85 15.25
N ASP A 843 26.95 49.21 14.32
CA ASP A 843 25.85 49.78 13.54
C ASP A 843 24.67 50.33 14.37
N ASP A 844 24.50 49.86 15.61
CA ASP A 844 23.40 50.29 16.50
C ASP A 844 23.86 51.30 17.56
N LEU A 845 25.06 51.13 18.11
CA LEU A 845 25.55 51.95 19.23
C LEU A 845 26.15 53.30 18.81
N GLY A 846 26.47 53.48 17.52
CA GLY A 846 27.11 54.69 17.02
C GLY A 846 26.18 55.87 16.73
N TRP A 847 24.92 55.85 17.15
CA TRP A 847 23.95 56.91 16.86
C TRP A 847 23.79 57.91 18.01
N VAL A 848 23.90 59.21 17.71
CA VAL A 848 23.85 60.30 18.69
C VAL A 848 22.64 61.19 18.42
N THR A 849 21.79 61.35 19.44
CA THR A 849 20.60 62.20 19.39
C THR A 849 20.95 63.68 19.21
N LEU A 850 20.22 64.35 18.32
CA LEU A 850 20.25 65.80 18.11
C LEU A 850 19.08 66.42 18.86
N ASP A 851 19.27 66.76 20.13
CA ASP A 851 18.18 67.20 21.03
C ASP A 851 17.43 68.45 20.52
N ASP A 852 18.11 69.30 19.75
CA ASP A 852 17.53 70.49 19.10
C ASP A 852 16.51 70.17 18.00
N THR A 853 16.44 68.90 17.57
CA THR A 853 15.47 68.41 16.58
C THR A 853 14.25 67.71 17.21
N SER A 854 14.26 67.52 18.54
CA SER A 854 13.20 66.80 19.24
C SER A 854 11.85 67.50 19.08
N THR A 855 10.88 66.81 18.47
CA THR A 855 9.55 67.32 18.15
C THR A 855 8.48 66.40 18.74
N LEU A 856 7.62 66.94 19.59
CA LEU A 856 6.42 66.26 20.05
C LEU A 856 5.38 66.24 18.92
N LEU A 857 4.93 65.06 18.51
CA LEU A 857 3.87 64.93 17.52
C LEU A 857 2.51 65.18 18.19
N THR A 858 1.63 65.89 17.49
CA THR A 858 0.30 66.26 17.99
C THR A 858 -0.79 65.62 17.14
N SER A 859 -1.92 65.27 17.74
CA SER A 859 -3.09 64.74 17.05
C SER A 859 -4.32 65.56 17.45
N VAL A 860 -5.16 65.89 16.47
CA VAL A 860 -6.44 66.60 16.70
C VAL A 860 -7.58 65.65 17.05
N ASP A 861 -7.38 64.36 16.80
CA ASP A 861 -8.35 63.27 17.01
C ASP A 861 -7.95 62.32 18.14
N ALA A 862 -6.82 62.56 18.82
CA ALA A 862 -6.36 61.81 20.00
C ALA A 862 -7.44 61.68 21.07
N ASP A 863 -8.27 62.71 21.22
CA ASP A 863 -9.33 62.77 22.22
C ASP A 863 -10.69 62.22 21.74
N SER A 864 -10.77 61.63 20.53
CA SER A 864 -12.04 61.14 19.96
C SER A 864 -11.95 59.88 19.09
N SER A 865 -10.75 59.34 18.86
CA SER A 865 -10.50 58.23 17.94
C SER A 865 -9.74 57.10 18.64
N HIS A 866 -10.12 55.85 18.39
CA HIS A 866 -9.32 54.69 18.78
C HIS A 866 -8.14 54.44 17.83
N ARG A 867 -8.03 55.21 16.74
CA ARG A 867 -6.90 55.18 15.78
C ARG A 867 -6.40 56.58 15.45
N PRO A 868 -5.93 57.35 16.43
CA PRO A 868 -5.56 58.73 16.24
C PRO A 868 -4.42 58.92 15.24
N PHE A 869 -4.42 60.06 14.55
CA PHE A 869 -3.39 60.46 13.59
C PHE A 869 -2.51 61.56 14.19
N TYR A 870 -1.30 61.19 14.61
CA TYR A 870 -0.30 62.12 15.13
C TYR A 870 0.56 62.67 14.00
N THR A 871 0.86 63.96 14.02
CA THR A 871 1.74 64.61 13.03
C THR A 871 2.58 65.74 13.62
N GLY A 872 3.71 66.02 13.00
CA GLY A 872 4.64 67.10 13.37
C GLY A 872 5.68 67.35 12.29
N GLN A 873 6.40 68.48 12.41
CA GLN A 873 7.49 68.86 11.51
C GLN A 873 8.80 68.85 12.29
N VAL A 874 9.70 67.93 11.94
CA VAL A 874 11.02 67.81 12.58
C VAL A 874 12.02 68.69 11.82
N PRO A 875 12.68 69.66 12.48
CA PRO A 875 13.59 70.56 11.80
C PRO A 875 14.85 69.82 11.33
N MET A 876 15.31 70.11 10.10
CA MET A 876 16.58 69.60 9.61
C MET A 876 17.74 70.49 10.07
N PRO A 877 18.81 69.94 10.64
CA PRO A 877 19.96 70.73 11.08
C PRO A 877 20.69 71.34 9.88
N GLN A 878 20.94 72.64 9.89
CA GLN A 878 21.60 73.38 8.79
C GLN A 878 23.11 73.10 8.67
N SER A 879 23.71 72.40 9.64
CA SER A 879 25.17 72.30 9.84
C SER A 879 25.72 70.88 9.97
N THR A 880 24.98 69.84 9.55
CA THR A 880 25.57 68.52 9.38
C THR A 880 26.52 68.56 8.18
N GLY A 881 27.80 68.20 8.38
CA GLY A 881 28.78 68.16 7.30
C GLY A 881 28.26 67.33 6.11
N PRO A 882 28.61 67.69 4.87
CA PRO A 882 28.13 66.95 3.70
C PRO A 882 28.51 65.46 3.81
N GLY A 883 27.51 64.59 3.73
CA GLY A 883 27.67 63.12 3.76
C GLY A 883 27.54 62.44 5.12
N VAL A 884 27.22 63.15 6.22
CA VAL A 884 26.95 62.50 7.52
C VAL A 884 25.58 61.79 7.50
N PRO A 885 25.51 60.46 7.73
CA PRO A 885 24.25 59.74 7.79
C PRO A 885 23.35 60.24 8.94
N LEU A 886 22.09 60.48 8.62
CA LEU A 886 21.04 60.83 9.57
C LEU A 886 19.99 59.72 9.62
N ARG A 887 19.44 59.49 10.81
CA ARG A 887 18.22 58.70 10.97
C ARG A 887 17.21 59.45 11.82
N LEU A 888 15.94 59.33 11.48
CA LEU A 888 14.84 59.76 12.32
C LEU A 888 14.52 58.62 13.30
N THR A 889 14.42 58.93 14.58
CA THR A 889 13.92 58.02 15.62
C THR A 889 12.58 58.53 16.13
N VAL A 890 11.55 57.68 16.10
CA VAL A 890 10.22 57.99 16.61
C VAL A 890 9.93 57.09 17.80
N ILE A 891 9.63 57.69 18.95
CA ILE A 891 9.39 56.99 20.22
C ILE A 891 8.00 57.34 20.74
N GLU A 892 7.19 56.32 20.99
CA GLU A 892 5.92 56.41 21.71
C GLU A 892 6.14 55.91 23.14
N THR A 893 5.84 56.76 24.12
CA THR A 893 5.84 56.41 25.54
C THR A 893 4.44 56.48 26.10
N GLU A 894 4.14 55.56 27.00
CA GLU A 894 2.90 55.55 27.78
C GLU A 894 2.69 56.86 28.53
N GLY A 895 1.47 57.39 28.45
CA GLY A 895 1.03 58.58 29.15
C GLY A 895 0.70 58.25 30.61
N LEU A 896 1.68 57.82 31.40
CA LEU A 896 1.46 57.70 32.85
C LEU A 896 1.29 59.12 33.44
N PRO A 897 0.25 59.38 34.25
CA PRO A 897 0.21 60.59 35.04
C PRO A 897 1.41 60.60 35.97
N ALA A 898 2.14 61.73 36.05
CA ALA A 898 3.21 61.90 37.01
C ALA A 898 2.66 61.59 38.41
N GLU A 899 3.26 60.63 39.12
CA GLU A 899 2.93 60.27 40.49
C GLU A 899 2.66 61.53 41.33
N ALA A 900 1.41 61.74 41.72
CA ALA A 900 1.13 62.58 42.88
C ALA A 900 1.72 61.81 44.07
N GLY A 901 2.88 62.26 44.55
CA GLY A 901 3.65 61.61 45.61
C GLY A 901 2.77 60.99 46.70
N GLY A 902 3.10 59.73 47.03
CA GLY A 902 2.32 58.86 47.88
C GLY A 902 1.63 59.53 49.06
N LYS A 903 0.32 59.35 49.15
CA LYS A 903 -0.37 59.36 50.45
C LYS A 903 0.08 58.11 51.21
N ALA A 904 1.16 58.26 51.97
CA ALA A 904 1.32 57.46 53.17
C ALA A 904 0.10 57.71 54.07
N GLU A 905 -0.45 56.63 54.61
CA GLU A 905 -1.58 56.61 55.52
C GLU A 905 -1.36 57.60 56.67
N ALA A 906 -2.27 58.57 56.80
CA ALA A 906 -2.31 59.46 57.94
C ALA A 906 -3.21 58.84 59.02
N GLU A 907 -2.58 58.17 60.00
CA GLU A 907 -3.15 58.03 61.33
C GLU A 907 -3.28 59.42 62.00
N ALA A 908 -4.34 59.57 62.79
CA ALA A 908 -4.67 60.80 63.50
C ALA A 908 -3.59 61.18 64.54
N GLY A 909 -3.06 62.40 64.43
CA GLY A 909 -2.14 62.97 65.41
C GLY A 909 -2.10 64.49 65.33
N THR A 910 -2.60 65.13 66.37
CA THR A 910 -2.71 66.58 66.58
C THR A 910 -1.36 67.30 66.71
N GLY A 911 -1.26 68.54 66.18
CA GLY A 911 -0.48 69.61 66.83
C GLY A 911 0.58 70.35 65.98
N ALA A 912 0.22 71.58 65.57
CA ALA A 912 1.04 72.81 65.45
C ALA A 912 2.49 72.78 64.93
N ALA A 913 2.77 73.51 63.84
CA ALA A 913 3.35 74.87 63.86
C ALA A 913 3.87 75.29 62.46
N ALA A 914 3.82 76.59 62.21
CA ALA A 914 4.14 77.27 60.96
C ALA A 914 5.64 77.31 60.60
N GLY A 915 5.95 77.43 59.30
CA GLY A 915 7.28 77.87 58.85
C GLY A 915 7.55 77.74 57.34
N ALA A 916 7.56 78.89 56.66
CA ALA A 916 8.33 79.23 55.45
C ALA A 916 8.14 78.43 54.13
N ALA A 917 7.69 79.15 53.10
CA ALA A 917 7.77 78.75 51.70
C ALA A 917 9.23 78.68 51.19
N PRO A 918 9.54 77.78 50.23
CA PRO A 918 10.60 78.01 49.27
C PRO A 918 10.08 78.06 47.83
N GLY A 919 10.80 78.84 47.03
CA GLY A 919 10.49 79.28 45.68
C GLY A 919 10.25 78.19 44.63
N ASP A 920 9.62 78.65 43.54
CA ASP A 920 9.58 78.03 42.22
C ASP A 920 10.95 77.47 41.82
N ALA A 921 11.11 76.16 41.98
CA ALA A 921 12.01 75.38 41.17
C ALA A 921 11.14 74.66 40.13
N PRO A 922 11.48 74.70 38.83
CA PRO A 922 10.75 73.93 37.84
C PRO A 922 10.79 72.45 38.25
N ALA A 923 9.60 71.83 38.32
CA ALA A 923 9.49 70.41 38.57
C ALA A 923 10.38 69.66 37.55
N PRO A 924 11.12 68.62 37.96
CA PRO A 924 11.86 67.80 37.02
C PRO A 924 10.91 67.31 35.92
N PRO A 925 11.36 67.23 34.66
CA PRO A 925 10.52 66.69 33.59
C PRO A 925 10.01 65.31 34.03
N PRO A 926 8.72 65.00 33.84
CA PRO A 926 8.18 63.70 34.22
C PRO A 926 9.03 62.63 33.55
N LEU A 927 9.43 61.61 34.32
CA LEU A 927 10.14 60.46 33.77
C LEU A 927 9.29 59.90 32.62
N PRO A 928 9.87 59.67 31.43
CA PRO A 928 9.12 59.09 30.32
C PRO A 928 8.57 57.72 30.78
N GLY A 929 7.27 57.51 30.54
CA GLY A 929 6.65 56.22 30.78
C GLY A 929 7.26 55.12 29.90
N PRO A 930 6.87 53.84 30.11
CA PRO A 930 7.33 52.72 29.29
C PRO A 930 7.21 53.00 27.78
N VAL A 931 8.23 52.59 27.01
CA VAL A 931 8.22 52.71 25.55
C VAL A 931 7.28 51.65 24.95
N LEU A 932 6.27 52.10 24.20
CA LEU A 932 5.28 51.26 23.53
C LEU A 932 5.62 51.00 22.06
N TYR A 933 6.30 51.97 21.43
CA TYR A 933 6.75 51.90 20.04
C TYR A 933 8.04 52.68 19.88
N CYS A 934 8.96 52.10 19.12
CA CYS A 934 10.19 52.73 18.69
C CYS A 934 10.46 52.29 17.26
N ASP A 935 10.70 53.25 16.38
CA ASP A 935 11.04 53.00 14.99
C ASP A 935 12.08 53.98 14.49
N THR A 936 12.81 53.55 13.47
CA THR A 936 13.90 54.32 12.89
C THR A 936 13.81 54.36 11.37
N VAL A 937 13.99 55.55 10.80
CA VAL A 937 14.02 55.78 9.36
C VAL A 937 15.35 56.41 8.98
N ASP A 938 16.18 55.67 8.25
CA ASP A 938 17.42 56.20 7.70
C ASP A 938 17.13 57.18 6.56
N LEU A 939 17.79 58.33 6.61
CA LEU A 939 17.66 59.43 5.67
C LEU A 939 18.93 59.47 4.83
N THR A 940 18.93 58.80 3.68
CA THR A 940 20.06 58.86 2.75
C THR A 940 20.13 60.24 2.10
N ALA A 941 21.34 60.82 2.04
CA ALA A 941 21.59 62.03 1.27
C ALA A 941 21.31 61.71 -0.21
N GLY A 942 20.44 62.50 -0.85
CA GLY A 942 20.05 62.28 -2.25
C GLY A 942 21.24 62.18 -3.19
N PRO A 943 21.10 61.49 -4.34
CA PRO A 943 22.18 61.26 -5.27
C PRO A 943 22.62 62.60 -5.88
N SER A 944 23.84 63.04 -5.57
CA SER A 944 24.55 63.96 -6.45
C SER A 944 24.85 63.18 -7.73
N GLY A 945 24.30 63.65 -8.85
CA GLY A 945 24.37 62.98 -10.14
C GLY A 945 25.80 62.63 -10.57
N GLY A 946 25.99 61.37 -10.93
CA GLY A 946 27.17 60.83 -11.58
C GLY A 946 26.82 59.47 -12.14
N GLU A 947 26.72 59.38 -13.47
CA GLU A 947 26.52 58.15 -14.23
C GLU A 947 27.59 57.09 -13.86
N GLY A 948 27.15 55.85 -13.70
CA GLY A 948 28.00 54.70 -13.41
C GLY A 948 27.19 53.43 -13.24
N ASP A 949 26.89 52.81 -14.38
CA ASP A 949 26.38 51.45 -14.60
C ASP A 949 27.18 50.39 -13.83
N ASP A 950 26.57 49.68 -12.88
CA ASP A 950 26.65 48.22 -12.91
C ASP A 950 25.49 47.56 -12.12
N GLY A 951 24.65 46.84 -12.85
CA GLY A 951 23.56 46.02 -12.30
C GLY A 951 24.05 44.73 -11.67
N HIS A 952 23.77 44.55 -10.37
CA HIS A 952 23.58 43.25 -9.74
C HIS A 952 22.44 43.36 -8.72
N GLY A 953 21.27 42.83 -9.10
CA GLY A 953 20.17 42.59 -8.17
C GLY A 953 20.56 41.45 -7.23
N HIS A 954 20.84 41.80 -5.97
CA HIS A 954 20.92 40.83 -4.89
C HIS A 954 19.58 40.81 -4.16
N ASP A 955 18.88 39.69 -4.32
CA ASP A 955 17.73 39.28 -3.51
C ASP A 955 18.09 39.29 -2.02
N TRP A 956 17.50 40.21 -1.26
CA TRP A 956 17.48 40.14 0.21
C TRP A 956 16.24 39.37 0.67
N HIS A 957 16.21 38.07 0.36
CA HIS A 957 15.27 37.10 0.94
C HIS A 957 16.03 35.88 1.48
N ARG A 958 16.93 36.10 2.43
CA ARG A 958 17.40 35.07 3.39
C ARG A 958 18.21 35.76 4.49
N TRP A 959 18.21 35.17 5.69
CA TRP A 959 19.00 35.53 6.89
C TRP A 959 18.34 36.53 7.88
N TRP A 960 17.52 35.98 8.78
CA TRP A 960 17.44 36.41 10.18
C TRP A 960 17.81 35.21 11.07
N HIS A 961 19.06 34.75 10.94
CA HIS A 961 19.75 33.98 11.98
C HIS A 961 20.91 34.87 12.45
N GLY A 962 20.80 35.39 13.67
CA GLY A 962 21.78 36.29 14.25
C GLY A 962 21.20 36.88 15.53
N GLY A 963 21.66 36.37 16.67
CA GLY A 963 21.13 36.70 17.98
C GLY A 963 21.11 38.20 18.25
N PHE A 964 19.99 38.68 18.78
CA PHE A 964 19.95 39.95 19.49
C PHE A 964 20.91 39.90 20.68
N PRO A 965 21.81 40.87 20.86
CA PRO A 965 22.29 41.19 22.20
C PRO A 965 21.09 41.74 22.98
N ARG A 966 20.88 41.19 24.18
CA ARG A 966 19.85 41.64 25.12
C ARG A 966 20.00 43.16 25.39
N PRO A 967 18.90 43.90 25.61
CA PRO A 967 18.97 45.20 26.28
C PRO A 967 19.49 45.08 27.72
#